data_AF-A0A2I9DIV4-F1
#
_entry.id   AF-A0A2I9DIV4-F1
#
_cell.length_a   1.000
_cell.length_b   1.000
_cell.length_c   1.000
_cell.angle_alpha   90.00
_cell.angle_beta   90.00
_cell.angle_gamma   90.00
#
_symmetry.space_group_name_H-M   'P 1'
#
loop_
_entity.id
_entity.type
_entity.pdbx_description
1 polymer ?
#
loop_
_entity_poly.entity_id
_entity_poly.type
_entity_poly.pdbx_seq_one_letter_code
_entity_poly.pdbx_strand_id
1 'polypeptide(L)'
;MKNATAYLSILFCGMVILSSCSGEKEPPPPLTYTGENPRVQDPLSPEDSQKHIQLPEGFKAELYAAEPNIINPIAFTWDERGRLWVVQSKDYPHGLANDVGGDRITICEDTNGDGSADKFTDYATDQNLTTGITLVKGGAIVSQAPNMVFLEDTDGDDKMDKRTVMFEGFGTWDTHAGPSNLRYGVDNMIWGSVGYSGFENQFRGKPVEFKMGVYKFAKDGSYFEPVGQFNNNTWGLGFNENFEIFGSTANNNHCCYVGIPLKHYDYLNKMPSWAVNADFIQGHYEITPVDTIPLQQVDVRGGYTAASGANFYTARNYPEAYQNQMYVCEPTGHLVHIAKIVKDGAGYKEVDGGNIFASTDAWTAPVFAETGPDGNLWVADWYNPVIQHNPDKRGMDNQIWNADKGEGNAHLNKLRDYGHGRIYVITHEDGDDPDITSLDPEDDEALLEGLESDNMFWRTTAQRLIVENKKVSLIPDLIKLAGDNNNIDKSGLNAGALHALWTLKGLGALNGSNTEANEVVQKALTSSSYGVKRAALALLPATKESSEILAQSGLLSSTDPQIKLAAVLRAGELPESNALYTEIEKLSKDEASTSDKWINAAIKIYFRELNFQEVNPSSVVMLVPSAEEKKSTWNYTTDQPADNWTKLEFDDSDWKKGTAKFGGDNMKQVNTPWSSSDIWMRQEVLVSDEITEPVIKIAHDDDYEIYVNGQLLISETGSSEAYKYIKLDSEKGGLFRKGKNLIAIHCVNTGGNQHIDMGIGKVGKIKADVTFVLNTVNQEMAFDKKTLHATAGQTVEIVLNNKDQMSHNLVVIQPGSVETFGAMVDGFLKNPEAEKMGYVPKSRYVLGATDMLTPGVTGSVIFKLPDTPGIYPYVCTFPGHWRMMQGVIVVTAPGSYISEDKEALKISAMGGGGSHDFLKFFGVADGEILSEGGKNTFIYTENSMELGTLLPTTDVLLLSNNKPLDKNTRNTIINRVNAGDMNLLIYHPSTWYNWEDWPEYNKTLVGGGSRSHEDLQEFEVRVVKPDHPLMKGVPSKFRIVDELYRWEKDPGAEIEVLAVSRGLKSGEEYPTVWIVKHPKAKIVGNTLGHDERAHGHKAYQTILRNSVNWVEK
;
A
#
# COMPACT_ATOMS: atom_id res chain seq x y z
N MET A 1 -1.26 -78.44 -10.51
CA MET A 1 -1.83 -77.20 -11.08
C MET A 1 -1.27 -76.07 -10.24
N LYS A 2 -0.04 -75.66 -10.55
CA LYS A 2 0.91 -75.13 -9.57
C LYS A 2 1.50 -73.80 -10.02
N ASN A 3 1.30 -72.80 -9.17
CA ASN A 3 2.29 -71.89 -8.57
C ASN A 3 3.59 -71.54 -9.33
N ALA A 4 3.81 -70.22 -9.27
CA ALA A 4 5.05 -69.53 -8.90
C ALA A 4 5.95 -68.98 -10.02
N THR A 5 6.41 -67.76 -9.72
CA THR A 5 7.66 -67.07 -10.13
C THR A 5 7.71 -66.29 -11.46
N ALA A 6 7.81 -64.96 -11.27
CA ALA A 6 8.93 -64.11 -11.68
C ALA A 6 8.88 -63.33 -13.02
N TYR A 7 9.04 -62.00 -12.88
CA TYR A 7 9.99 -61.15 -13.59
C TYR A 7 10.22 -61.41 -15.10
N LEU A 8 9.67 -60.54 -15.95
CA LEU A 8 10.39 -59.76 -16.97
C LEU A 8 9.37 -58.97 -17.80
N SER A 9 9.35 -57.64 -17.65
CA SER A 9 9.03 -56.65 -18.70
C SER A 9 9.28 -55.23 -18.14
N ILE A 10 10.49 -55.03 -17.63
CA ILE A 10 11.15 -53.71 -17.55
C ILE A 10 12.00 -53.63 -18.83
N LEU A 11 12.14 -52.42 -19.38
CA LEU A 11 12.69 -52.04 -20.70
C LEU A 11 11.69 -52.09 -21.85
N PHE A 12 10.80 -51.09 -21.92
CA PHE A 12 10.53 -50.28 -23.13
C PHE A 12 9.50 -49.17 -22.78
N CYS A 13 9.77 -48.41 -21.71
CA CYS A 13 9.07 -47.18 -21.36
C CYS A 13 10.13 -46.11 -21.09
N GLY A 14 10.66 -45.57 -22.17
CA GLY A 14 11.61 -44.48 -22.19
C GLY A 14 11.69 -43.98 -23.62
N MET A 15 11.36 -42.71 -23.84
CA MET A 15 11.21 -42.02 -25.13
C MET A 15 9.90 -42.26 -25.89
N VAL A 16 8.84 -41.60 -25.44
CA VAL A 16 7.87 -40.98 -26.37
C VAL A 16 7.90 -39.47 -26.11
N ILE A 17 8.83 -38.85 -26.83
CA ILE A 17 8.87 -37.48 -27.34
C ILE A 17 7.85 -36.52 -26.71
N LEU A 18 8.33 -35.76 -25.72
CA LEU A 18 7.94 -34.38 -25.49
C LEU A 18 8.35 -33.58 -26.74
N SER A 19 7.46 -33.51 -27.73
CA SER A 19 7.53 -32.42 -28.71
C SER A 19 6.88 -31.22 -28.04
N SER A 20 7.73 -30.38 -27.46
CA SER A 20 7.46 -28.97 -27.28
C SER A 20 6.94 -28.41 -28.60
N CYS A 21 5.68 -27.97 -28.64
CA CYS A 21 5.21 -27.09 -29.71
C CYS A 21 5.79 -25.69 -29.48
N SER A 22 7.10 -25.56 -29.68
CA SER A 22 7.78 -24.28 -29.94
C SER A 22 7.78 -24.02 -31.45
N GLY A 23 6.62 -24.14 -32.09
CA GLY A 23 6.47 -23.68 -33.46
C GLY A 23 6.46 -22.16 -33.42
N GLU A 24 7.47 -21.52 -34.02
CA GLU A 24 7.33 -20.13 -34.47
C GLU A 24 6.06 -20.08 -35.32
N LYS A 25 5.00 -19.44 -34.80
CA LYS A 25 3.76 -19.21 -35.54
C LYS A 25 4.07 -18.19 -36.63
N GLU A 26 3.84 -18.55 -37.89
CA GLU A 26 3.90 -17.59 -38.99
C GLU A 26 2.93 -16.43 -38.70
N PRO A 27 3.36 -15.16 -38.85
CA PRO A 27 2.47 -14.03 -38.70
C PRO A 27 1.32 -14.13 -39.72
N PRO A 28 0.09 -13.72 -39.35
CA PRO A 28 -1.02 -13.74 -40.28
C PRO A 28 -0.68 -12.92 -41.54
N PRO A 29 -1.18 -13.32 -42.72
CA PRO A 29 -0.90 -12.60 -43.95
C PRO A 29 -1.36 -11.13 -43.81
N PRO A 30 -0.56 -10.16 -44.29
CA PRO A 30 -0.96 -8.77 -44.27
C PRO A 30 -2.26 -8.60 -45.07
N LEU A 31 -3.27 -8.01 -44.43
CA LEU A 31 -4.50 -7.59 -45.09
C LEU A 31 -4.13 -6.54 -46.14
N THR A 32 -4.02 -6.96 -47.40
CA THR A 32 -3.72 -6.06 -48.51
C THR A 32 -5.00 -5.35 -48.92
N TYR A 33 -5.14 -4.09 -48.52
CA TYR A 33 -6.30 -3.27 -48.89
C TYR A 33 -6.11 -2.69 -50.30
N THR A 34 -7.00 -3.05 -51.22
CA THR A 34 -7.02 -2.54 -52.60
C THR A 34 -7.93 -1.31 -52.72
N GLY A 35 -7.50 -0.17 -52.18
CA GLY A 35 -7.77 1.17 -52.75
C GLY A 35 -9.19 1.68 -53.04
N GLU A 36 -10.27 1.18 -52.42
CA GLU A 36 -11.53 1.97 -52.33
C GLU A 36 -11.54 2.80 -51.02
N ASN A 37 -12.47 3.73 -50.81
CA ASN A 37 -12.63 4.32 -49.46
C ASN A 37 -13.13 3.22 -48.50
N PRO A 38 -12.64 3.11 -47.26
CA PRO A 38 -13.20 2.15 -46.30
C PRO A 38 -14.70 2.43 -46.14
N ARG A 39 -15.54 1.45 -46.50
CA ARG A 39 -16.97 1.51 -46.24
C ARG A 39 -17.17 1.19 -44.77
N VAL A 40 -17.39 2.22 -43.96
CA VAL A 40 -17.87 2.06 -42.59
C VAL A 40 -19.31 1.58 -42.70
N GLN A 41 -19.65 0.51 -41.99
CA GLN A 41 -21.03 0.05 -41.86
C GLN A 41 -21.88 1.18 -41.28
N ASP A 42 -23.08 1.43 -41.81
CA ASP A 42 -24.03 2.31 -41.14
C ASP A 42 -24.51 1.65 -39.83
N PRO A 43 -24.85 2.43 -38.77
CA PRO A 43 -25.36 1.84 -37.54
C PRO A 43 -26.64 1.04 -37.82
N LEU A 44 -26.75 -0.15 -37.25
CA LEU A 44 -27.96 -0.96 -37.31
C LEU A 44 -28.97 -0.48 -36.25
N SER A 45 -30.25 -0.78 -36.43
CA SER A 45 -31.21 -0.62 -35.33
C SER A 45 -30.85 -1.56 -34.18
N PRO A 46 -31.29 -1.27 -32.93
CA PRO A 46 -31.06 -2.18 -31.82
C PRO A 46 -31.53 -3.61 -32.10
N GLU A 47 -32.70 -3.78 -32.71
CA GLU A 47 -33.27 -5.10 -33.01
C GLU A 47 -32.49 -5.85 -34.11
N ASP A 48 -31.93 -5.13 -35.09
CA ASP A 48 -31.13 -5.74 -36.14
C ASP A 48 -29.74 -6.12 -35.62
N SER A 49 -29.09 -5.24 -34.87
CA SER A 49 -27.78 -5.52 -34.23
C SER A 49 -27.85 -6.70 -33.26
N GLN A 50 -28.92 -6.82 -32.48
CA GLN A 50 -29.10 -7.94 -31.56
C GLN A 50 -29.06 -9.31 -32.26
N LYS A 51 -29.47 -9.38 -33.54
CA LYS A 51 -29.40 -10.62 -34.35
C LYS A 51 -27.98 -11.03 -34.73
N HIS A 52 -27.02 -10.11 -34.60
CA HIS A 52 -25.61 -10.34 -34.89
C HIS A 52 -24.83 -10.87 -33.69
N ILE A 53 -25.45 -10.91 -32.49
CA ILE A 53 -24.86 -11.43 -31.26
C ILE A 53 -24.92 -12.96 -31.28
N GLN A 54 -23.77 -13.58 -31.03
CA GLN A 54 -23.61 -15.01 -30.81
C GLN A 54 -23.30 -15.28 -29.34
N LEU A 55 -23.96 -16.31 -28.83
CA LEU A 55 -23.94 -16.71 -27.42
C LEU A 55 -23.76 -18.24 -27.36
N PRO A 56 -23.27 -18.78 -26.23
CA PRO A 56 -23.30 -20.22 -25.99
C PRO A 56 -24.73 -20.79 -26.02
N GLU A 57 -24.84 -22.10 -26.22
CA GLU A 57 -26.12 -22.82 -26.18
C GLU A 57 -26.86 -22.55 -24.85
N GLY A 58 -28.18 -22.34 -24.92
CA GLY A 58 -29.04 -22.03 -23.76
C GLY A 58 -29.13 -20.54 -23.39
N PHE A 59 -28.24 -19.69 -23.93
CA PHE A 59 -28.22 -18.26 -23.64
C PHE A 59 -28.95 -17.40 -24.67
N LYS A 60 -29.49 -16.26 -24.22
CA LYS A 60 -30.12 -15.23 -25.05
C LYS A 60 -29.65 -13.85 -24.61
N ALA A 61 -29.57 -12.91 -25.55
CA ALA A 61 -29.34 -11.51 -25.27
C ALA A 61 -30.66 -10.78 -25.41
N GLU A 62 -31.04 -10.01 -24.40
CA GLU A 62 -32.25 -9.19 -24.34
C GLU A 62 -31.86 -7.73 -24.27
N LEU A 63 -32.49 -6.87 -25.07
CA LEU A 63 -32.21 -5.45 -25.07
C LEU A 63 -32.98 -4.79 -23.93
N TYR A 64 -32.28 -4.21 -22.95
CA TYR A 64 -32.91 -3.53 -21.82
C TYR A 64 -33.12 -2.03 -22.08
N ALA A 65 -32.09 -1.37 -22.62
CA ALA A 65 -32.14 0.06 -22.94
C ALA A 65 -31.22 0.38 -24.12
N ALA A 66 -31.60 1.38 -24.92
CA ALA A 66 -30.86 1.82 -26.10
C ALA A 66 -31.00 3.33 -26.33
N GLU A 67 -30.34 3.82 -27.37
CA GLU A 67 -30.56 5.16 -27.91
C GLU A 67 -32.05 5.45 -28.23
N PRO A 68 -32.52 6.70 -28.06
CA PRO A 68 -31.79 7.90 -27.65
C PRO A 68 -31.61 8.07 -26.13
N ASN A 69 -32.20 7.20 -25.31
CA ASN A 69 -32.19 7.35 -23.85
C ASN A 69 -30.83 6.97 -23.24
N ILE A 70 -30.16 5.99 -23.85
CA ILE A 70 -28.80 5.58 -23.52
C ILE A 70 -27.87 5.84 -24.71
N ILE A 71 -26.74 6.50 -24.44
CA ILE A 71 -25.66 6.73 -25.39
C ILE A 71 -24.32 6.43 -24.71
N ASN A 72 -23.36 5.86 -25.44
CA ASN A 72 -21.98 5.62 -25.01
C ASN A 72 -21.88 5.20 -23.50
N PRO A 73 -22.55 4.11 -23.07
CA PRO A 73 -22.50 3.69 -21.68
C PRO A 73 -21.08 3.25 -21.32
N ILE A 74 -20.49 3.84 -20.26
CA ILE A 74 -19.13 3.50 -19.79
C ILE A 74 -19.18 2.49 -18.65
N ALA A 75 -20.06 2.72 -17.69
CA ALA A 75 -20.18 1.97 -16.45
C ALA A 75 -21.62 2.04 -15.95
N PHE A 76 -22.04 1.05 -15.17
CA PHE A 76 -23.34 1.09 -14.51
C PHE A 76 -23.30 0.36 -13.17
N THR A 77 -24.33 0.58 -12.37
CA THR A 77 -24.57 -0.12 -11.09
C THR A 77 -26.08 -0.14 -10.80
N TRP A 78 -26.51 -0.72 -9.66
CA TRP A 78 -27.91 -0.74 -9.26
C TRP A 78 -28.08 -0.25 -7.83
N ASP A 79 -29.25 0.33 -7.55
CA ASP A 79 -29.65 0.68 -6.18
C ASP A 79 -30.39 -0.47 -5.48
N GLU A 80 -30.69 -0.29 -4.20
CA GLU A 80 -31.41 -1.27 -3.38
C GLU A 80 -32.85 -1.54 -3.84
N ARG A 81 -33.36 -0.80 -4.84
CA ARG A 81 -34.67 -1.02 -5.47
C ARG A 81 -34.55 -1.77 -6.80
N GLY A 82 -33.34 -2.21 -7.17
CA GLY A 82 -33.06 -2.93 -8.41
C GLY A 82 -33.03 -2.05 -9.67
N ARG A 83 -33.03 -0.72 -9.54
CA ARG A 83 -33.02 0.20 -10.69
C ARG A 83 -31.60 0.33 -11.23
N LEU A 84 -31.44 0.37 -12.56
CA LEU A 84 -30.14 0.49 -13.21
C LEU A 84 -29.70 1.96 -13.27
N TRP A 85 -28.48 2.27 -12.83
CA TRP A 85 -27.86 3.59 -12.91
C TRP A 85 -26.72 3.56 -13.93
N VAL A 86 -26.89 4.25 -15.06
CA VAL A 86 -25.95 4.21 -16.19
C VAL A 86 -25.18 5.51 -16.30
N VAL A 87 -23.84 5.41 -16.27
CA VAL A 87 -22.94 6.47 -16.68
C VAL A 87 -22.87 6.50 -18.20
N GLN A 88 -23.26 7.61 -18.78
CA GLN A 88 -23.23 7.85 -20.22
C GLN A 88 -22.22 8.94 -20.54
N SER A 89 -21.34 8.68 -21.49
CA SER A 89 -20.32 9.66 -21.83
C SER A 89 -20.45 10.28 -23.21
N LYS A 90 -20.48 11.61 -23.19
CA LYS A 90 -20.43 12.45 -24.38
C LYS A 90 -19.08 13.13 -24.51
N ASP A 91 -18.47 13.47 -23.38
CA ASP A 91 -17.20 14.19 -23.33
C ASP A 91 -16.01 13.27 -23.47
N TYR A 92 -16.10 12.00 -23.08
CA TYR A 92 -14.99 11.09 -23.29
C TYR A 92 -14.76 10.84 -24.78
N PRO A 93 -13.50 10.87 -25.28
CA PRO A 93 -12.26 11.13 -24.55
C PRO A 93 -11.76 12.60 -24.63
N HIS A 94 -12.55 13.53 -25.17
CA HIS A 94 -12.23 14.95 -25.42
C HIS A 94 -13.13 15.91 -24.61
N GLY A 95 -12.62 16.55 -23.56
CA GLY A 95 -13.43 17.48 -22.74
C GLY A 95 -12.71 18.22 -21.62
N LEU A 96 -11.38 18.35 -21.70
CA LEU A 96 -10.58 18.91 -20.61
C LEU A 96 -10.78 20.43 -20.42
N ALA A 97 -11.26 21.13 -21.46
CA ALA A 97 -11.37 22.60 -21.48
C ALA A 97 -12.77 23.18 -21.20
N ASN A 98 -13.81 22.36 -20.96
CA ASN A 98 -15.18 22.87 -20.79
C ASN A 98 -15.57 23.02 -19.30
N ASP A 99 -16.10 24.20 -18.94
CA ASP A 99 -16.62 24.51 -17.59
C ASP A 99 -17.95 23.79 -17.27
N VAL A 100 -18.61 23.22 -18.29
CA VAL A 100 -19.87 22.47 -18.20
C VAL A 100 -19.69 21.24 -19.09
N GLY A 101 -19.69 20.03 -18.50
CA GLY A 101 -19.53 18.80 -19.25
C GLY A 101 -20.82 18.36 -19.95
N GLY A 102 -20.77 17.24 -20.67
CA GLY A 102 -21.86 16.64 -21.43
C GLY A 102 -22.19 15.20 -21.01
N ASP A 103 -21.45 14.64 -20.05
CA ASP A 103 -21.74 13.31 -19.49
C ASP A 103 -22.98 13.38 -18.58
N ARG A 104 -23.68 12.25 -18.44
CA ARG A 104 -24.88 12.12 -17.59
C ARG A 104 -24.94 10.79 -16.86
N ILE A 105 -25.67 10.78 -15.75
CA ILE A 105 -26.05 9.57 -15.01
C ILE A 105 -27.56 9.44 -15.10
N THR A 106 -28.04 8.32 -15.63
CA THR A 106 -29.48 8.08 -15.85
C THR A 106 -29.93 6.81 -15.14
N ILE A 107 -31.01 6.94 -14.37
CA ILE A 107 -31.72 5.84 -13.74
C ILE A 107 -32.71 5.26 -14.75
N CYS A 108 -32.62 3.97 -15.01
CA CYS A 108 -33.48 3.22 -15.90
C CYS A 108 -34.36 2.27 -15.08
N GLU A 109 -35.66 2.30 -15.33
CA GLU A 109 -36.65 1.50 -14.63
C GLU A 109 -37.53 0.77 -15.65
N ASP A 110 -37.72 -0.53 -15.42
CA ASP A 110 -38.81 -1.30 -16.01
C ASP A 110 -40.02 -1.22 -15.05
N THR A 111 -41.00 -0.40 -15.40
CA THR A 111 -42.18 -0.17 -14.54
C THR A 111 -43.32 -1.13 -14.84
N ASN A 112 -43.19 -1.94 -15.89
CA ASN A 112 -44.24 -2.83 -16.37
C ASN A 112 -43.86 -4.33 -16.29
N GLY A 113 -42.59 -4.64 -16.06
CA GLY A 113 -42.06 -5.99 -15.83
C GLY A 113 -41.86 -6.80 -17.11
N ASP A 114 -41.65 -6.17 -18.27
CA ASP A 114 -41.41 -6.84 -19.55
C ASP A 114 -39.93 -7.09 -19.88
N GLY A 115 -39.03 -6.73 -18.96
CA GLY A 115 -37.58 -6.89 -19.13
C GLY A 115 -36.94 -5.75 -19.92
N SER A 116 -37.66 -4.65 -20.17
CA SER A 116 -37.15 -3.46 -20.86
C SER A 116 -37.39 -2.19 -20.03
N ALA A 117 -36.45 -1.25 -20.05
CA ALA A 117 -36.64 0.04 -19.40
C ALA A 117 -37.66 0.90 -20.15
N ASP A 118 -38.70 1.35 -19.45
CA ASP A 118 -39.74 2.24 -19.98
C ASP A 118 -39.72 3.64 -19.34
N LYS A 119 -39.00 3.82 -18.24
CA LYS A 119 -38.83 5.10 -17.55
C LYS A 119 -37.35 5.42 -17.36
N PHE A 120 -37.00 6.67 -17.69
CA PHE A 120 -35.64 7.19 -17.63
C PHE A 120 -35.63 8.50 -16.83
N THR A 121 -34.81 8.56 -15.78
CA THR A 121 -34.63 9.74 -14.93
C THR A 121 -33.16 10.16 -14.95
N ASP A 122 -32.86 11.34 -15.47
CA ASP A 122 -31.50 11.88 -15.41
C ASP A 122 -31.21 12.36 -13.98
N TYR A 123 -30.44 11.57 -13.24
CA TYR A 123 -30.01 11.86 -11.87
C TYR A 123 -29.01 13.02 -11.83
N ALA A 124 -28.04 13.00 -12.75
CA ALA A 124 -27.02 14.03 -12.88
C ALA A 124 -26.80 14.35 -14.35
N THR A 125 -26.89 15.62 -14.72
CA THR A 125 -26.55 16.14 -16.06
C THR A 125 -25.31 17.00 -16.01
N ASP A 126 -24.74 17.29 -17.16
CA ASP A 126 -23.61 18.22 -17.33
C ASP A 126 -22.34 17.82 -16.56
N GLN A 127 -22.13 16.51 -16.39
CA GLN A 127 -20.96 15.94 -15.75
C GLN A 127 -19.77 15.91 -16.71
N ASN A 128 -18.53 15.91 -16.20
CA ASN A 128 -17.32 15.92 -17.02
C ASN A 128 -16.42 14.70 -16.70
N LEU A 129 -15.95 14.00 -17.73
CA LEU A 129 -15.06 12.83 -17.68
C LEU A 129 -15.48 11.79 -16.63
N THR A 130 -16.75 11.41 -16.66
CA THR A 130 -17.31 10.45 -15.70
C THR A 130 -17.07 9.02 -16.17
N THR A 131 -16.27 8.26 -15.42
CA THR A 131 -15.75 6.94 -15.87
C THR A 131 -16.04 5.77 -14.92
N GLY A 132 -16.62 6.05 -13.75
CA GLY A 132 -16.96 5.02 -12.76
C GLY A 132 -17.99 5.54 -11.77
N ILE A 133 -18.83 4.65 -11.26
CA ILE A 133 -19.93 4.95 -10.34
C ILE A 133 -20.06 3.86 -9.28
N THR A 134 -20.34 4.25 -8.04
CA THR A 134 -20.81 3.33 -7.00
C THR A 134 -21.77 4.05 -6.06
N LEU A 135 -22.83 3.37 -5.62
CA LEU A 135 -23.87 3.97 -4.79
C LEU A 135 -23.56 3.81 -3.29
N VAL A 136 -23.73 4.90 -2.56
CA VAL A 136 -23.62 4.97 -1.10
C VAL A 136 -24.84 5.68 -0.53
N LYS A 137 -25.03 5.65 0.77
CA LYS A 137 -26.13 6.35 1.43
C LYS A 137 -26.11 7.84 1.08
N GLY A 138 -27.20 8.31 0.46
CA GLY A 138 -27.41 9.70 0.08
C GLY A 138 -26.95 10.08 -1.34
N GLY A 139 -26.47 9.14 -2.15
CA GLY A 139 -26.17 9.42 -3.56
C GLY A 139 -25.13 8.50 -4.20
N ALA A 140 -24.31 9.05 -5.10
CA ALA A 140 -23.33 8.31 -5.89
C ALA A 140 -21.91 8.88 -5.75
N ILE A 141 -20.93 8.01 -5.51
CA ILE A 141 -19.51 8.35 -5.66
C ILE A 141 -19.11 8.08 -7.11
N VAL A 142 -18.42 9.04 -7.71
CA VAL A 142 -18.17 9.11 -9.14
C VAL A 142 -16.72 9.50 -9.41
N SER A 143 -16.08 8.76 -10.31
CA SER A 143 -14.74 9.07 -10.84
C SER A 143 -14.85 10.19 -11.88
N GLN A 144 -14.31 11.37 -11.59
CA GLN A 144 -14.32 12.57 -12.47
C GLN A 144 -12.94 13.22 -12.50
N ALA A 145 -11.96 12.57 -13.15
CA ALA A 145 -10.57 13.00 -13.13
C ALA A 145 -10.43 14.51 -13.44
N PRO A 146 -9.68 15.29 -12.63
CA PRO A 146 -8.71 14.86 -11.62
C PRO A 146 -9.30 14.50 -10.24
N ASN A 147 -10.62 14.54 -10.09
CA ASN A 147 -11.32 14.48 -8.82
C ASN A 147 -12.06 13.14 -8.60
N MET A 148 -12.15 12.73 -7.34
CA MET A 148 -13.19 11.81 -6.87
C MET A 148 -14.31 12.62 -6.24
N VAL A 149 -15.56 12.34 -6.62
CA VAL A 149 -16.69 13.24 -6.34
C VAL A 149 -17.85 12.46 -5.75
N PHE A 150 -18.52 13.05 -4.77
CA PHE A 150 -19.80 12.58 -4.25
C PHE A 150 -20.93 13.48 -4.78
N LEU A 151 -21.86 12.90 -5.52
CA LEU A 151 -23.07 13.52 -6.02
C LEU A 151 -24.22 13.11 -5.10
N GLU A 152 -24.72 14.07 -4.34
CA GLU A 152 -25.71 13.90 -3.28
C GLU A 152 -27.11 14.24 -3.79
N ASP A 153 -28.09 13.43 -3.38
CA ASP A 153 -29.52 13.74 -3.42
C ASP A 153 -29.97 13.96 -1.96
N THR A 154 -30.23 15.21 -1.58
CA THR A 154 -30.54 15.57 -0.20
C THR A 154 -32.03 15.63 0.11
N ASP A 155 -32.90 15.55 -0.90
CA ASP A 155 -34.36 15.61 -0.72
C ASP A 155 -35.13 14.35 -1.20
N GLY A 156 -34.43 13.42 -1.85
CA GLY A 156 -34.94 12.11 -2.26
C GLY A 156 -35.77 12.14 -3.54
N ASP A 157 -35.58 13.14 -4.40
CA ASP A 157 -36.32 13.27 -5.66
C ASP A 157 -35.69 12.50 -6.85
N ASP A 158 -34.67 11.67 -6.57
CA ASP A 158 -33.87 10.93 -7.54
C ASP A 158 -33.06 11.87 -8.47
N LYS A 159 -32.64 13.03 -7.97
CA LYS A 159 -31.70 13.94 -8.64
C LYS A 159 -30.66 14.48 -7.69
N MET A 160 -29.45 14.64 -8.21
CA MET A 160 -28.41 15.29 -7.43
C MET A 160 -28.72 16.79 -7.25
N ASP A 161 -28.52 17.29 -6.04
CA ASP A 161 -28.67 18.70 -5.67
C ASP A 161 -27.39 19.29 -5.04
N LYS A 162 -26.42 18.43 -4.72
CA LYS A 162 -25.14 18.82 -4.13
C LYS A 162 -23.98 17.98 -4.65
N ARG A 163 -22.86 18.65 -4.91
CA ARG A 163 -21.61 18.04 -5.39
C ARG A 163 -20.48 18.33 -4.41
N THR A 164 -19.82 17.28 -3.92
CA THR A 164 -18.69 17.37 -2.99
C THR A 164 -17.45 16.72 -3.60
N VAL A 165 -16.35 17.48 -3.75
CA VAL A 165 -15.05 16.88 -4.11
C VAL A 165 -14.49 16.19 -2.87
N MET A 166 -14.32 14.87 -2.94
CA MET A 166 -13.79 14.08 -1.83
C MET A 166 -12.27 14.24 -1.72
N PHE A 167 -11.59 14.12 -2.86
CA PHE A 167 -10.16 14.36 -3.01
C PHE A 167 -9.81 14.52 -4.50
N GLU A 168 -8.66 15.14 -4.74
CA GLU A 168 -8.07 15.31 -6.07
C GLU A 168 -6.87 14.35 -6.24
N GLY A 169 -6.17 14.42 -7.37
CA GLY A 169 -4.86 13.78 -7.56
C GLY A 169 -4.78 12.81 -8.73
N PHE A 170 -5.88 12.50 -9.41
CA PHE A 170 -5.84 11.67 -10.61
C PHE A 170 -5.29 12.45 -11.82
N GLY A 171 -4.36 11.84 -12.55
CA GLY A 171 -3.83 12.45 -13.77
C GLY A 171 -4.87 12.52 -14.88
N THR A 172 -4.78 13.58 -15.70
CA THR A 172 -5.69 13.85 -16.83
C THR A 172 -4.98 13.97 -18.17
N TRP A 173 -3.67 13.75 -18.21
CA TRP A 173 -2.86 13.92 -19.42
C TRP A 173 -3.20 12.88 -20.50
N ASP A 174 -3.66 11.70 -20.09
CA ASP A 174 -4.30 10.71 -20.96
C ASP A 174 -5.65 10.26 -20.34
N THR A 175 -6.76 10.62 -20.99
CA THR A 175 -8.10 10.42 -20.44
C THR A 175 -8.55 8.96 -20.44
N HIS A 176 -7.97 8.09 -21.28
CA HIS A 176 -8.28 6.64 -21.23
C HIS A 176 -7.54 5.90 -20.12
N ALA A 177 -6.57 6.55 -19.49
CA ALA A 177 -5.73 5.98 -18.44
C ALA A 177 -6.06 6.54 -17.04
N GLY A 178 -7.24 7.15 -16.89
CA GLY A 178 -7.76 7.69 -15.65
C GLY A 178 -8.35 6.65 -14.68
N PRO A 179 -9.00 7.12 -13.59
CA PRO A 179 -9.71 6.25 -12.65
C PRO A 179 -10.94 5.62 -13.29
N SER A 180 -11.31 4.39 -12.91
CA SER A 180 -12.49 3.68 -13.40
C SER A 180 -12.95 2.57 -12.44
N ASN A 181 -14.00 1.82 -12.82
CA ASN A 181 -14.45 0.59 -12.15
C ASN A 181 -14.71 0.75 -10.63
N LEU A 182 -15.45 1.77 -10.21
CA LEU A 182 -15.78 1.97 -8.80
C LEU A 182 -16.70 0.87 -8.26
N ARG A 183 -16.41 0.36 -7.06
CA ARG A 183 -17.18 -0.71 -6.41
C ARG A 183 -17.19 -0.55 -4.90
N TYR A 184 -18.30 -0.93 -4.27
CA TYR A 184 -18.37 -1.10 -2.81
C TYR A 184 -17.80 -2.48 -2.44
N GLY A 185 -16.71 -2.52 -1.68
CA GLY A 185 -16.05 -3.76 -1.28
C GLY A 185 -16.70 -4.43 -0.08
N VAL A 186 -16.54 -5.75 0.03
CA VAL A 186 -16.97 -6.52 1.21
C VAL A 186 -16.26 -6.03 2.48
N ASP A 187 -15.09 -5.39 2.37
CA ASP A 187 -14.40 -4.76 3.50
C ASP A 187 -14.97 -3.38 3.94
N ASN A 188 -16.10 -2.94 3.36
CA ASN A 188 -16.73 -1.64 3.58
C ASN A 188 -15.92 -0.44 3.07
N MET A 189 -14.98 -0.67 2.16
CA MET A 189 -14.20 0.36 1.48
C MET A 189 -14.71 0.56 0.06
N ILE A 190 -14.42 1.71 -0.55
CA ILE A 190 -14.64 1.91 -1.98
C ILE A 190 -13.38 1.49 -2.71
N TRP A 191 -13.54 0.70 -3.76
CA TRP A 191 -12.46 0.21 -4.60
C TRP A 191 -12.58 0.78 -6.00
N GLY A 192 -11.44 0.90 -6.68
CA GLY A 192 -11.38 1.33 -8.08
C GLY A 192 -10.07 0.93 -8.73
N SER A 193 -9.95 1.23 -10.02
CA SER A 193 -8.70 1.09 -10.76
C SER A 193 -8.28 2.40 -11.39
N VAL A 194 -7.00 2.53 -11.73
CA VAL A 194 -6.44 3.67 -12.45
C VAL A 194 -5.42 3.18 -13.47
N GLY A 195 -5.46 3.73 -14.69
CA GLY A 195 -4.42 3.54 -15.69
C GLY A 195 -3.16 4.35 -15.40
N TYR A 196 -2.23 4.36 -16.35
CA TYR A 196 -0.93 5.02 -16.21
C TYR A 196 -0.99 6.55 -16.10
N SER A 197 -2.17 7.19 -16.21
CA SER A 197 -2.29 8.60 -15.83
C SER A 197 -2.05 8.81 -14.34
N GLY A 198 -2.18 7.74 -13.55
CA GLY A 198 -1.70 7.66 -12.19
C GLY A 198 -2.46 8.54 -11.22
N PHE A 199 -1.92 8.57 -10.00
CA PHE A 199 -2.48 9.26 -8.86
C PHE A 199 -1.36 9.81 -7.98
N GLU A 200 -1.49 11.06 -7.56
CA GLU A 200 -0.60 11.70 -6.59
C GLU A 200 -1.40 12.61 -5.67
N ASN A 201 -1.37 12.33 -4.36
CA ASN A 201 -1.93 13.21 -3.33
C ASN A 201 -1.29 12.89 -1.96
N GLN A 202 -1.76 13.52 -0.88
CA GLN A 202 -1.37 13.25 0.48
C GLN A 202 -2.56 12.80 1.33
N PHE A 203 -2.39 11.71 2.07
CA PHE A 203 -3.37 11.26 3.06
C PHE A 203 -2.70 11.10 4.41
N ARG A 204 -3.32 11.67 5.44
CA ARG A 204 -2.84 11.60 6.84
C ARG A 204 -1.36 12.04 6.97
N GLY A 205 -0.98 13.10 6.24
CA GLY A 205 0.37 13.68 6.25
C GLY A 205 1.42 12.85 5.50
N LYS A 206 1.03 11.81 4.76
CA LYS A 206 1.94 10.99 3.96
C LYS A 206 1.66 11.15 2.46
N PRO A 207 2.69 11.34 1.62
CA PRO A 207 2.52 11.30 0.18
C PRO A 207 2.09 9.90 -0.25
N VAL A 208 1.16 9.85 -1.19
CA VAL A 208 0.68 8.64 -1.85
C VAL A 208 0.83 8.85 -3.34
N GLU A 209 1.77 8.11 -3.93
CA GLU A 209 2.01 8.05 -5.37
C GLU A 209 1.62 6.67 -5.87
N PHE A 210 0.84 6.61 -6.94
CA PHE A 210 0.41 5.35 -7.53
C PHE A 210 0.34 5.45 -9.05
N LYS A 211 1.07 4.57 -9.75
CA LYS A 211 1.22 4.68 -11.20
C LYS A 211 0.04 4.10 -11.97
N MET A 212 -0.34 2.86 -11.66
CA MET A 212 -1.46 2.16 -12.28
C MET A 212 -1.80 0.86 -11.53
N GLY A 213 -3.05 0.44 -11.63
CA GLY A 213 -3.55 -0.81 -11.06
C GLY A 213 -4.80 -0.57 -10.22
N VAL A 214 -4.93 -1.28 -9.10
CA VAL A 214 -6.12 -1.23 -8.22
C VAL A 214 -5.83 -0.57 -6.88
N TYR A 215 -6.79 0.21 -6.40
CA TYR A 215 -6.72 0.96 -5.15
C TYR A 215 -8.03 0.84 -4.36
N LYS A 216 -7.98 1.27 -3.11
CA LYS A 216 -9.17 1.48 -2.28
C LYS A 216 -9.09 2.75 -1.45
N PHE A 217 -10.23 3.29 -1.07
CA PHE A 217 -10.33 4.49 -0.24
C PHE A 217 -11.52 4.41 0.72
N ALA A 218 -11.44 5.17 1.81
CA ALA A 218 -12.54 5.27 2.76
C ALA A 218 -13.70 6.04 2.12
N LYS A 219 -14.93 5.64 2.42
CA LYS A 219 -16.13 6.26 1.84
C LYS A 219 -16.28 7.77 2.08
N ASP A 220 -15.59 8.31 3.07
CA ASP A 220 -15.56 9.73 3.40
C ASP A 220 -14.37 10.47 2.77
N GLY A 221 -13.54 9.78 1.98
CA GLY A 221 -12.33 10.32 1.35
C GLY A 221 -11.14 10.50 2.29
N SER A 222 -11.22 10.08 3.57
CA SER A 222 -10.17 10.33 4.57
C SER A 222 -8.93 9.43 4.47
N TYR A 223 -8.95 8.43 3.59
CA TYR A 223 -7.91 7.42 3.44
C TYR A 223 -7.88 6.88 2.02
N PHE A 224 -6.69 6.61 1.50
CA PHE A 224 -6.45 5.99 0.20
C PHE A 224 -5.28 5.01 0.32
N GLU A 225 -5.39 3.84 -0.31
CA GLU A 225 -4.40 2.77 -0.29
C GLU A 225 -4.25 2.19 -1.70
N PRO A 226 -3.06 2.32 -2.32
CA PRO A 226 -2.68 1.48 -3.47
C PRO A 226 -2.58 0.02 -3.04
N VAL A 227 -3.23 -0.90 -3.77
CA VAL A 227 -3.31 -2.31 -3.38
C VAL A 227 -2.53 -3.21 -4.33
N GLY A 228 -2.76 -3.08 -5.63
CA GLY A 228 -2.10 -3.88 -6.67
C GLY A 228 -1.49 -2.98 -7.74
N GLN A 229 -0.19 -3.09 -7.97
CA GLN A 229 0.54 -2.37 -9.02
C GLN A 229 0.57 -3.21 -10.30
N PHE A 230 -0.02 -2.69 -11.38
CA PHE A 230 0.02 -3.34 -12.69
C PHE A 230 1.05 -2.66 -13.62
N ASN A 231 1.16 -3.14 -14.86
CA ASN A 231 2.22 -2.77 -15.80
C ASN A 231 1.72 -1.94 -17.01
N ASN A 232 0.41 -1.68 -17.12
CA ASN A 232 -0.18 -1.03 -18.27
C ASN A 232 -1.49 -0.28 -17.92
N ASN A 233 -2.16 0.27 -18.93
CA ASN A 233 -3.47 0.89 -18.77
C ASN A 233 -4.47 -0.09 -18.16
N THR A 234 -4.88 0.20 -16.92
CA THR A 234 -5.79 -0.64 -16.14
C THR A 234 -7.20 -0.11 -16.25
N TRP A 235 -8.09 -0.92 -16.81
CA TRP A 235 -9.53 -0.64 -16.90
C TRP A 235 -10.37 -1.81 -16.38
N GLY A 236 -9.77 -2.70 -15.58
CA GLY A 236 -10.47 -3.82 -14.97
C GLY A 236 -10.18 -3.92 -13.47
N LEU A 237 -11.25 -4.12 -12.71
CA LEU A 237 -11.23 -4.53 -11.31
C LEU A 237 -12.45 -5.42 -11.06
N GLY A 238 -12.25 -6.56 -10.42
CA GLY A 238 -13.35 -7.36 -9.89
C GLY A 238 -12.92 -8.27 -8.75
N PHE A 239 -13.95 -8.82 -8.09
CA PHE A 239 -13.79 -9.72 -6.96
C PHE A 239 -14.53 -11.02 -7.22
N ASN A 240 -13.93 -12.15 -6.87
CA ASN A 240 -14.68 -13.39 -6.75
C ASN A 240 -15.49 -13.41 -5.45
N GLU A 241 -16.33 -14.41 -5.26
CA GLU A 241 -17.20 -14.48 -4.06
C GLU A 241 -16.44 -14.68 -2.73
N ASN A 242 -15.15 -15.02 -2.78
CA ASN A 242 -14.26 -15.10 -1.61
C ASN A 242 -13.54 -13.78 -1.31
N PHE A 243 -13.87 -12.71 -2.04
CA PHE A 243 -13.23 -11.40 -1.97
C PHE A 243 -11.72 -11.44 -2.27
N GLU A 244 -11.35 -12.19 -3.31
CA GLU A 244 -10.03 -12.15 -3.95
C GLU A 244 -10.01 -11.14 -5.09
N ILE A 245 -8.86 -10.50 -5.31
CA ILE A 245 -8.76 -9.30 -6.13
C ILE A 245 -8.17 -9.65 -7.50
N PHE A 246 -8.92 -9.32 -8.54
CA PHE A 246 -8.53 -9.53 -9.93
C PHE A 246 -8.64 -8.22 -10.72
N GLY A 247 -7.94 -8.18 -11.85
CA GLY A 247 -7.96 -7.03 -12.75
C GLY A 247 -7.67 -7.43 -14.19
N SER A 248 -7.78 -6.45 -15.08
CA SER A 248 -7.40 -6.57 -16.48
C SER A 248 -6.79 -5.26 -16.96
N THR A 249 -5.91 -5.37 -17.95
CA THR A 249 -5.21 -4.22 -18.54
C THR A 249 -5.09 -4.40 -20.06
N ALA A 250 -4.86 -3.29 -20.75
CA ALA A 250 -4.60 -3.30 -22.19
C ALA A 250 -3.35 -4.13 -22.57
N ASN A 251 -3.13 -4.31 -23.87
CA ASN A 251 -1.97 -4.96 -24.47
C ASN A 251 -1.71 -6.40 -24.01
N ASN A 252 -2.71 -7.25 -24.21
CA ASN A 252 -2.67 -8.69 -24.00
C ASN A 252 -2.49 -9.16 -22.54
N ASN A 253 -2.88 -8.30 -21.60
CA ASN A 253 -2.86 -8.56 -20.16
C ASN A 253 -4.29 -8.58 -19.61
N HIS A 254 -5.13 -9.44 -20.18
CA HIS A 254 -6.56 -9.49 -19.89
C HIS A 254 -6.92 -10.13 -18.54
N CYS A 255 -5.96 -10.70 -17.82
CA CYS A 255 -6.21 -11.30 -16.50
C CYS A 255 -5.02 -11.09 -15.55
N CYS A 256 -5.27 -10.43 -14.42
CA CYS A 256 -4.31 -10.14 -13.37
C CYS A 256 -4.85 -10.63 -12.03
N TYR A 257 -4.00 -11.14 -11.15
CA TYR A 257 -4.34 -11.53 -9.78
C TYR A 257 -3.44 -10.80 -8.77
N VAL A 258 -4.03 -10.20 -7.74
CA VAL A 258 -3.29 -9.58 -6.62
C VAL A 258 -3.25 -10.55 -5.44
N GLY A 259 -2.12 -11.24 -5.27
CA GLY A 259 -1.93 -12.21 -4.20
C GLY A 259 -1.42 -11.59 -2.88
N ILE A 260 -0.59 -10.54 -2.95
CA ILE A 260 0.00 -9.88 -1.78
C ILE A 260 -0.15 -8.36 -1.93
N PRO A 261 -1.06 -7.71 -1.19
CA PRO A 261 -1.22 -6.25 -1.22
C PRO A 261 0.07 -5.47 -0.96
N LEU A 262 0.24 -4.31 -1.63
CA LEU A 262 1.45 -3.48 -1.55
C LEU A 262 1.84 -3.08 -0.12
N LYS A 263 0.86 -2.84 0.76
CA LYS A 263 1.09 -2.50 2.18
C LYS A 263 2.03 -3.46 2.92
N HIS A 264 2.10 -4.73 2.51
CA HIS A 264 2.98 -5.72 3.14
C HIS A 264 4.47 -5.44 2.87
N TYR A 265 4.76 -4.59 1.89
CA TYR A 265 6.09 -4.22 1.47
C TYR A 265 6.48 -2.79 1.89
N ASP A 266 5.66 -2.09 2.69
CA ASP A 266 5.93 -0.69 3.13
C ASP A 266 7.26 -0.52 3.89
N TYR A 267 7.85 -1.62 4.38
CA TYR A 267 9.17 -1.60 5.01
C TYR A 267 10.34 -1.55 4.00
N LEU A 268 10.05 -1.63 2.70
CA LEU A 268 11.01 -1.65 1.60
C LEU A 268 11.00 -0.30 0.86
N ASN A 269 12.20 0.21 0.57
CA ASN A 269 12.36 1.41 -0.26
C ASN A 269 12.24 1.11 -1.78
N LYS A 270 12.47 -0.15 -2.17
CA LYS A 270 12.36 -0.64 -3.55
C LYS A 270 11.93 -2.11 -3.50
N MET A 271 11.04 -2.52 -4.40
CA MET A 271 10.61 -3.90 -4.48
C MET A 271 11.75 -4.83 -4.95
N PRO A 272 12.03 -5.91 -4.20
CA PRO A 272 12.92 -6.98 -4.60
C PRO A 272 12.47 -7.74 -5.84
N SER A 273 13.41 -8.42 -6.50
CA SER A 273 13.06 -9.40 -7.55
C SER A 273 12.31 -10.62 -7.00
N TRP A 274 12.45 -10.93 -5.70
CA TRP A 274 11.66 -11.97 -5.05
C TRP A 274 10.26 -11.51 -4.64
N ALA A 275 9.98 -10.20 -4.60
CA ALA A 275 8.69 -9.69 -4.20
C ALA A 275 7.67 -9.90 -5.33
N VAL A 276 6.46 -10.29 -4.95
CA VAL A 276 5.36 -10.52 -5.89
C VAL A 276 4.11 -9.90 -5.30
N ASN A 277 3.67 -8.78 -5.88
CA ASN A 277 2.43 -8.11 -5.47
C ASN A 277 1.23 -8.63 -6.27
N ALA A 278 1.33 -8.49 -7.59
CA ALA A 278 0.37 -8.97 -8.55
C ALA A 278 1.07 -9.80 -9.63
N ASP A 279 0.33 -10.68 -10.27
CA ASP A 279 0.79 -11.55 -11.35
C ASP A 279 -0.15 -11.44 -12.55
N PHE A 280 0.43 -11.57 -13.74
CA PHE A 280 -0.29 -11.57 -15.01
C PHE A 280 -0.52 -13.02 -15.40
N ILE A 281 -1.78 -13.45 -15.32
CA ILE A 281 -2.13 -14.87 -15.25
C ILE A 281 -2.80 -15.38 -16.52
N GLN A 282 -2.86 -14.57 -17.58
CA GLN A 282 -3.41 -14.94 -18.88
C GLN A 282 -2.79 -16.24 -19.43
N GLY A 283 -3.64 -17.15 -19.90
CA GLY A 283 -3.23 -18.45 -20.44
C GLY A 283 -3.01 -18.46 -21.96
N HIS A 284 -3.40 -17.41 -22.67
CA HIS A 284 -3.36 -17.34 -24.14
C HIS A 284 -3.17 -15.91 -24.66
N TYR A 285 -2.85 -15.82 -25.95
CA TYR A 285 -2.70 -14.56 -26.67
C TYR A 285 -3.94 -14.23 -27.52
N GLU A 286 -4.47 -15.22 -28.22
CA GLU A 286 -5.50 -14.99 -29.22
C GLU A 286 -6.88 -14.67 -28.62
N ILE A 287 -7.55 -13.66 -29.17
CA ILE A 287 -9.00 -13.54 -29.02
C ILE A 287 -9.72 -14.45 -30.02
N THR A 288 -10.97 -14.83 -29.73
CA THR A 288 -11.80 -15.66 -30.61
C THR A 288 -12.99 -14.87 -31.15
N PRO A 289 -12.82 -13.97 -32.15
CA PRO A 289 -13.93 -13.24 -32.74
C PRO A 289 -14.82 -14.14 -33.60
N VAL A 290 -16.04 -13.68 -33.87
CA VAL A 290 -17.11 -14.50 -34.47
C VAL A 290 -17.01 -14.66 -36.00
N ASP A 291 -16.28 -13.81 -36.72
CA ASP A 291 -15.99 -13.98 -38.16
C ASP A 291 -14.87 -13.00 -38.62
N THR A 292 -14.61 -12.95 -39.92
CA THR A 292 -13.69 -12.09 -40.69
C THR A 292 -14.07 -10.61 -40.75
N ILE A 293 -14.82 -10.09 -39.78
CA ILE A 293 -15.01 -8.64 -39.68
C ILE A 293 -13.66 -7.97 -39.38
N PRO A 294 -13.31 -6.85 -40.04
CA PRO A 294 -12.08 -6.14 -39.74
C PRO A 294 -12.04 -5.69 -38.28
N LEU A 295 -11.16 -6.30 -37.49
CA LEU A 295 -10.99 -5.94 -36.10
C LEU A 295 -10.50 -4.51 -35.96
N GLN A 296 -11.00 -3.87 -34.92
CA GLN A 296 -10.81 -2.47 -34.63
C GLN A 296 -9.56 -2.24 -33.75
N GLN A 297 -8.47 -2.93 -34.08
CA GLN A 297 -7.31 -3.07 -33.19
C GLN A 297 -6.15 -2.15 -33.55
N VAL A 298 -5.54 -1.59 -32.50
CA VAL A 298 -4.31 -0.81 -32.58
C VAL A 298 -3.17 -1.65 -32.03
N ASP A 299 -2.89 -1.61 -30.73
CA ASP A 299 -1.64 -2.08 -30.15
C ASP A 299 -1.39 -3.59 -30.34
N VAL A 300 -2.42 -4.42 -30.08
CA VAL A 300 -2.33 -5.89 -30.12
C VAL A 300 -3.32 -6.45 -31.14
N ARG A 301 -2.81 -6.88 -32.30
CA ARG A 301 -3.63 -7.49 -33.36
C ARG A 301 -3.82 -8.98 -33.11
N GLY A 302 -5.06 -9.44 -33.23
CA GLY A 302 -5.49 -10.81 -32.98
C GLY A 302 -5.53 -11.22 -31.51
N GLY A 303 -5.14 -10.34 -30.59
CA GLY A 303 -5.21 -10.55 -29.14
C GLY A 303 -5.97 -9.42 -28.44
N TYR A 304 -5.79 -9.26 -27.13
CA TYR A 304 -6.53 -8.24 -26.37
C TYR A 304 -5.87 -6.87 -26.48
N THR A 305 -6.42 -5.96 -27.27
CA THR A 305 -5.97 -4.56 -27.33
C THR A 305 -6.49 -3.77 -26.13
N ALA A 306 -7.76 -3.97 -25.77
CA ALA A 306 -8.49 -3.15 -24.82
C ALA A 306 -9.29 -4.02 -23.83
N ALA A 307 -8.63 -4.97 -23.17
CA ALA A 307 -9.25 -5.72 -22.09
C ALA A 307 -9.78 -4.77 -21.00
N SER A 308 -11.11 -4.74 -20.87
CA SER A 308 -11.86 -3.84 -20.00
C SER A 308 -12.78 -4.66 -19.11
N GLY A 309 -12.83 -4.31 -17.82
CA GLY A 309 -13.54 -5.11 -16.81
C GLY A 309 -12.78 -6.37 -16.40
N ALA A 310 -13.06 -6.85 -15.19
CA ALA A 310 -12.52 -8.09 -14.63
C ALA A 310 -13.57 -8.73 -13.71
N ASN A 311 -14.82 -8.71 -14.14
CA ASN A 311 -15.98 -8.85 -13.27
C ASN A 311 -16.38 -10.32 -13.18
N PHE A 312 -16.75 -10.78 -11.99
CA PHE A 312 -17.10 -12.18 -11.78
C PHE A 312 -18.61 -12.38 -11.91
N TYR A 313 -19.02 -13.51 -12.49
CA TYR A 313 -20.41 -13.93 -12.36
C TYR A 313 -20.66 -14.46 -10.95
N THR A 314 -21.44 -13.74 -10.14
CA THR A 314 -21.57 -13.97 -8.69
C THR A 314 -23.00 -14.26 -8.23
N ALA A 315 -23.77 -14.91 -9.10
CA ALA A 315 -25.12 -15.40 -8.85
C ALA A 315 -25.21 -16.92 -9.11
N ARG A 316 -26.43 -17.49 -9.12
CA ARG A 316 -26.66 -18.94 -9.32
C ARG A 316 -27.54 -19.30 -10.52
N ASN A 317 -28.09 -18.33 -11.24
CA ASN A 317 -29.01 -18.54 -12.37
C ASN A 317 -28.35 -19.24 -13.59
N TYR A 318 -27.05 -19.08 -13.77
CA TYR A 318 -26.31 -19.74 -14.85
C TYR A 318 -25.82 -21.13 -14.43
N PRO A 319 -25.56 -22.03 -15.39
CA PRO A 319 -24.93 -23.32 -15.12
C PRO A 319 -23.61 -23.17 -14.36
N GLU A 320 -23.28 -24.16 -13.50
CA GLU A 320 -22.11 -24.16 -12.62
C GLU A 320 -20.79 -23.81 -13.32
N ALA A 321 -20.63 -24.19 -14.59
CA ALA A 321 -19.43 -23.93 -15.39
C ALA A 321 -19.16 -22.42 -15.66
N TYR A 322 -20.17 -21.57 -15.54
CA TYR A 322 -20.07 -20.12 -15.69
C TYR A 322 -19.99 -19.39 -14.34
N GLN A 323 -20.28 -20.09 -13.24
CA GLN A 323 -20.31 -19.50 -11.91
C GLN A 323 -18.91 -19.16 -11.42
N ASN A 324 -18.79 -17.99 -10.80
CA ASN A 324 -17.57 -17.48 -10.18
C ASN A 324 -16.36 -17.51 -11.14
N GLN A 325 -16.61 -17.30 -12.44
CA GLN A 325 -15.59 -17.04 -13.47
C GLN A 325 -15.52 -15.56 -13.81
N MET A 326 -14.39 -15.12 -14.35
CA MET A 326 -14.13 -13.72 -14.67
C MET A 326 -14.53 -13.41 -16.11
N TYR A 327 -15.14 -12.24 -16.32
CA TYR A 327 -15.63 -11.75 -17.61
C TYR A 327 -14.88 -10.48 -18.00
N VAL A 328 -14.38 -10.45 -19.23
CA VAL A 328 -13.53 -9.37 -19.74
C VAL A 328 -14.05 -8.92 -21.08
N CYS A 329 -14.41 -7.65 -21.18
CA CYS A 329 -14.84 -7.03 -22.42
C CYS A 329 -13.62 -6.70 -23.30
N GLU A 330 -13.71 -6.99 -24.60
CA GLU A 330 -12.74 -6.60 -25.61
C GLU A 330 -13.47 -5.85 -26.72
N PRO A 331 -13.67 -4.53 -26.59
CA PRO A 331 -14.49 -3.75 -27.50
C PRO A 331 -13.93 -3.72 -28.93
N THR A 332 -12.60 -3.82 -29.09
CA THR A 332 -11.98 -3.85 -30.43
C THR A 332 -12.12 -5.19 -31.13
N GLY A 333 -12.46 -6.23 -30.36
CA GLY A 333 -12.76 -7.59 -30.80
C GLY A 333 -14.26 -7.91 -30.83
N HIS A 334 -15.12 -6.97 -30.44
CA HIS A 334 -16.58 -7.09 -30.41
C HIS A 334 -17.09 -8.25 -29.53
N LEU A 335 -16.44 -8.52 -28.40
CA LEU A 335 -16.72 -9.69 -27.55
C LEU A 335 -16.58 -9.44 -26.04
N VAL A 336 -17.18 -10.35 -25.27
CA VAL A 336 -16.97 -10.53 -23.82
C VAL A 336 -16.43 -11.94 -23.59
N HIS A 337 -15.16 -11.99 -23.21
CA HIS A 337 -14.40 -13.22 -22.92
C HIS A 337 -14.76 -13.79 -21.55
N ILE A 338 -14.79 -15.12 -21.46
CA ILE A 338 -14.86 -15.86 -20.20
C ILE A 338 -13.45 -16.32 -19.83
N ALA A 339 -12.82 -15.62 -18.89
CA ALA A 339 -11.56 -16.06 -18.30
C ALA A 339 -11.84 -17.10 -17.21
N LYS A 340 -11.54 -18.39 -17.49
CA LYS A 340 -11.71 -19.45 -16.50
C LYS A 340 -10.56 -19.43 -15.50
N ILE A 341 -10.86 -19.05 -14.27
CA ILE A 341 -9.87 -18.86 -13.22
C ILE A 341 -9.68 -20.18 -12.47
N VAL A 342 -8.48 -20.77 -12.57
CA VAL A 342 -8.15 -22.03 -11.91
C VAL A 342 -6.98 -21.84 -10.94
N LYS A 343 -7.04 -22.51 -9.78
CA LYS A 343 -5.99 -22.41 -8.76
C LYS A 343 -4.65 -22.92 -9.31
N ASP A 344 -3.57 -22.23 -8.95
CA ASP A 344 -2.19 -22.62 -9.25
C ASP A 344 -1.27 -22.27 -8.07
N GLY A 345 -0.96 -23.28 -7.26
CA GLY A 345 -0.32 -23.07 -5.95
C GLY A 345 -1.18 -22.19 -5.04
N ALA A 346 -0.56 -21.17 -4.44
CA ALA A 346 -1.26 -20.12 -3.69
C ALA A 346 -1.79 -18.97 -4.58
N GLY A 347 -1.59 -19.06 -5.90
CA GLY A 347 -2.11 -18.12 -6.89
C GLY A 347 -3.17 -18.73 -7.80
N TYR A 348 -3.25 -18.19 -9.02
CA TYR A 348 -4.21 -18.55 -10.05
C TYR A 348 -3.57 -18.52 -11.43
N LYS A 349 -4.19 -19.21 -12.38
CA LYS A 349 -3.98 -19.05 -13.81
C LYS A 349 -5.31 -18.98 -14.55
N GLU A 350 -5.30 -18.33 -15.70
CA GLU A 350 -6.43 -18.30 -16.62
C GLU A 350 -6.35 -19.47 -17.60
N VAL A 351 -7.52 -19.99 -17.97
CA VAL A 351 -7.74 -20.90 -19.07
C VAL A 351 -8.83 -20.30 -19.96
N ASP A 352 -8.62 -20.34 -21.27
CA ASP A 352 -9.58 -19.83 -22.24
C ASP A 352 -10.96 -20.50 -22.07
N GLY A 353 -11.98 -19.69 -21.74
CA GLY A 353 -13.36 -20.11 -21.61
C GLY A 353 -14.21 -19.91 -22.86
N GLY A 354 -13.67 -19.31 -23.92
CA GLY A 354 -14.41 -18.78 -25.05
C GLY A 354 -15.13 -17.49 -24.68
N ASN A 355 -16.17 -17.14 -25.44
CA ASN A 355 -16.94 -15.91 -25.21
C ASN A 355 -18.34 -16.23 -24.69
N ILE A 356 -18.83 -15.40 -23.77
CA ILE A 356 -20.25 -15.41 -23.40
C ILE A 356 -21.08 -14.59 -24.41
N PHE A 357 -20.44 -13.62 -25.04
CA PHE A 357 -21.03 -12.67 -25.98
C PHE A 357 -20.00 -12.35 -27.05
N ALA A 358 -20.37 -12.43 -28.32
CA ALA A 358 -19.55 -11.90 -29.40
C ALA A 358 -20.42 -11.52 -30.60
N SER A 359 -20.06 -10.48 -31.33
CA SER A 359 -20.92 -9.90 -32.37
C SER A 359 -20.25 -9.84 -33.74
N THR A 360 -21.06 -9.93 -34.79
CA THR A 360 -20.66 -9.65 -36.19
C THR A 360 -21.00 -8.23 -36.65
N ASP A 361 -21.66 -7.44 -35.80
CA ASP A 361 -21.92 -6.03 -36.09
C ASP A 361 -20.68 -5.20 -35.71
N ALA A 362 -20.08 -4.52 -36.69
CA ALA A 362 -18.81 -3.82 -36.54
C ALA A 362 -18.88 -2.60 -35.60
N TRP A 363 -20.08 -2.20 -35.17
CA TRP A 363 -20.28 -1.15 -34.16
C TRP A 363 -20.27 -1.69 -32.72
N THR A 364 -20.50 -3.00 -32.51
CA THR A 364 -20.66 -3.57 -31.16
C THR A 364 -19.35 -3.46 -30.37
N ALA A 365 -19.30 -2.63 -29.34
CA ALA A 365 -18.11 -2.37 -28.55
C ALA A 365 -18.43 -2.53 -27.05
N PRO A 366 -18.51 -3.77 -26.53
CA PRO A 366 -18.72 -3.99 -25.10
C PRO A 366 -17.53 -3.44 -24.31
N VAL A 367 -17.81 -2.62 -23.28
CA VAL A 367 -16.77 -1.97 -22.46
C VAL A 367 -16.90 -2.29 -20.96
N PHE A 368 -18.06 -2.79 -20.54
CA PHE A 368 -18.32 -3.14 -19.15
C PHE A 368 -19.39 -4.23 -19.08
N ALA A 369 -19.20 -5.23 -18.22
CA ALA A 369 -20.19 -6.28 -18.00
C ALA A 369 -20.24 -6.70 -16.53
N GLU A 370 -21.40 -6.88 -15.92
CA GLU A 370 -21.54 -7.11 -14.47
C GLU A 370 -22.74 -8.00 -14.16
N THR A 371 -22.68 -8.80 -13.10
CA THR A 371 -23.86 -9.53 -12.59
C THR A 371 -24.87 -8.56 -11.98
N GLY A 372 -26.08 -8.55 -12.50
CA GLY A 372 -27.18 -7.73 -12.03
C GLY A 372 -27.92 -8.29 -10.82
N PRO A 373 -28.83 -7.49 -10.23
CA PRO A 373 -29.68 -7.89 -9.11
C PRO A 373 -30.60 -9.08 -9.44
N ASP A 374 -30.93 -9.24 -10.71
CA ASP A 374 -31.72 -10.34 -11.25
C ASP A 374 -30.95 -11.65 -11.39
N GLY A 375 -29.63 -11.63 -11.16
CA GLY A 375 -28.75 -12.78 -11.29
C GLY A 375 -28.26 -13.04 -12.72
N ASN A 376 -28.54 -12.15 -13.68
CA ASN A 376 -28.06 -12.26 -15.06
C ASN A 376 -26.78 -11.43 -15.29
N LEU A 377 -26.05 -11.69 -16.38
CA LEU A 377 -24.93 -10.84 -16.81
C LEU A 377 -25.44 -9.69 -17.67
N TRP A 378 -25.15 -8.46 -17.27
CA TRP A 378 -25.50 -7.25 -18.02
C TRP A 378 -24.28 -6.74 -18.78
N VAL A 379 -24.46 -6.21 -19.98
CA VAL A 379 -23.38 -5.74 -20.86
C VAL A 379 -23.68 -4.33 -21.34
N ALA A 380 -22.77 -3.39 -21.07
CA ALA A 380 -22.74 -2.07 -21.67
C ALA A 380 -21.99 -2.13 -22.99
N ASP A 381 -22.74 -2.01 -24.07
CA ASP A 381 -22.23 -1.83 -25.42
C ASP A 381 -22.14 -0.34 -25.73
N TRP A 382 -20.92 0.16 -25.85
CA TRP A 382 -20.66 1.55 -26.24
C TRP A 382 -21.25 1.86 -27.62
N TYR A 383 -21.34 0.86 -28.50
CA TYR A 383 -21.88 0.91 -29.86
C TYR A 383 -21.27 2.01 -30.74
N ASN A 384 -20.04 1.81 -31.22
CA ASN A 384 -19.29 2.84 -31.95
C ASN A 384 -18.32 2.24 -32.98
N PRO A 385 -18.19 2.83 -34.18
CA PRO A 385 -17.24 2.39 -35.19
C PRO A 385 -15.81 2.86 -34.89
N VAL A 386 -15.62 3.73 -33.89
CA VAL A 386 -14.32 4.23 -33.43
C VAL A 386 -14.27 4.22 -31.91
N ILE A 387 -13.85 3.10 -31.33
CA ILE A 387 -13.69 2.97 -29.86
C ILE A 387 -12.27 3.28 -29.36
N GLN A 388 -11.28 3.22 -30.25
CA GLN A 388 -9.85 3.35 -29.92
C GLN A 388 -9.55 4.75 -29.40
N HIS A 389 -8.74 4.82 -28.35
CA HIS A 389 -8.22 6.09 -27.90
C HIS A 389 -6.99 6.55 -28.70
N ASN A 390 -6.07 5.64 -29.00
CA ASN A 390 -4.85 5.97 -29.75
C ASN A 390 -5.03 5.81 -31.27
N PRO A 391 -4.43 6.68 -32.10
CA PRO A 391 -4.36 6.48 -33.54
C PRO A 391 -3.36 5.37 -33.91
N ASP A 392 -3.62 4.61 -35.00
CA ASP A 392 -2.66 3.63 -35.51
C ASP A 392 -1.55 4.30 -36.32
N LYS A 393 -0.31 4.23 -35.81
CA LYS A 393 0.86 4.87 -36.43
C LYS A 393 1.57 4.00 -37.49
N ARG A 394 1.12 2.76 -37.72
CA ARG A 394 1.84 1.75 -38.52
C ARG A 394 1.40 1.62 -39.98
N GLY A 395 0.66 2.60 -40.50
CA GLY A 395 0.58 2.87 -41.95
C GLY A 395 -0.24 1.88 -42.77
N MET A 396 -1.52 1.70 -42.43
CA MET A 396 -2.51 1.24 -43.43
C MET A 396 -3.30 2.44 -43.93
N ASP A 397 -3.40 2.60 -45.26
CA ASP A 397 -4.12 3.68 -45.96
C ASP A 397 -5.67 3.53 -45.88
N ASN A 398 -6.21 3.12 -44.74
CA ASN A 398 -7.63 3.15 -44.44
C ASN A 398 -7.96 4.45 -43.67
N GLN A 399 -8.67 5.35 -44.34
CA GLN A 399 -9.01 6.74 -43.94
C GLN A 399 -9.74 6.93 -42.60
N ILE A 400 -9.97 5.88 -41.82
CA ILE A 400 -10.50 5.93 -40.45
C ILE A 400 -9.35 6.19 -39.45
N TRP A 401 -8.10 5.87 -39.79
CA TRP A 401 -6.97 5.87 -38.86
C TRP A 401 -6.00 7.01 -39.21
N ASN A 402 -6.38 8.25 -38.88
CA ASN A 402 -5.47 9.38 -38.99
C ASN A 402 -4.52 9.42 -37.78
N ALA A 403 -3.41 10.16 -37.86
CA ALA A 403 -2.42 10.24 -36.77
C ALA A 403 -2.68 11.40 -35.79
N ASP A 404 -3.80 12.11 -35.93
CA ASP A 404 -4.05 13.36 -35.21
C ASP A 404 -4.61 13.08 -33.82
N LYS A 405 -4.04 13.76 -32.82
CA LYS A 405 -4.47 13.68 -31.42
C LYS A 405 -5.04 15.02 -30.96
N GLY A 406 -6.08 14.95 -30.13
CA GLY A 406 -6.75 16.09 -29.52
C GLY A 406 -6.45 16.22 -28.03
N GLU A 407 -7.30 16.97 -27.32
CA GLU A 407 -7.28 17.02 -25.86
C GLU A 407 -7.40 15.61 -25.25
N GLY A 408 -6.75 15.41 -24.10
CA GLY A 408 -6.73 14.11 -23.42
C GLY A 408 -5.90 13.04 -24.13
N ASN A 409 -5.03 13.41 -25.09
CA ASN A 409 -4.18 12.52 -25.89
C ASN A 409 -4.93 11.58 -26.86
N ALA A 410 -6.23 11.84 -27.06
CA ALA A 410 -7.13 10.95 -27.79
C ALA A 410 -7.19 11.19 -29.30
N HIS A 411 -7.58 10.18 -30.06
CA HIS A 411 -7.69 10.16 -31.52
C HIS A 411 -8.84 11.05 -32.01
N LEU A 412 -8.50 12.09 -32.78
CA LEU A 412 -9.46 12.99 -33.43
C LEU A 412 -10.06 12.34 -34.66
N ASN A 413 -11.28 11.83 -34.54
CA ASN A 413 -11.94 11.13 -35.64
C ASN A 413 -13.40 11.59 -35.84
N LYS A 414 -13.69 12.08 -37.05
CA LYS A 414 -15.04 12.53 -37.44
C LYS A 414 -16.08 11.41 -37.52
N LEU A 415 -15.65 10.15 -37.49
CA LEU A 415 -16.50 8.97 -37.52
C LEU A 415 -16.85 8.46 -36.12
N ARG A 416 -16.26 9.03 -35.05
CA ARG A 416 -16.63 8.67 -33.68
C ARG A 416 -18.06 9.12 -33.41
N ASP A 417 -18.88 8.18 -32.95
CA ASP A 417 -20.27 8.44 -32.63
C ASP A 417 -20.45 8.96 -31.19
N TYR A 418 -21.52 9.74 -30.98
CA TYR A 418 -21.91 10.31 -29.68
C TYR A 418 -23.42 10.20 -29.41
N GLY A 419 -24.12 9.37 -30.18
CA GLY A 419 -25.58 9.32 -30.22
C GLY A 419 -26.18 7.93 -30.00
N HIS A 420 -25.36 6.88 -29.95
CA HIS A 420 -25.81 5.50 -29.80
C HIS A 420 -25.19 4.83 -28.58
N GLY A 421 -25.82 3.78 -28.06
CA GLY A 421 -25.33 3.02 -26.91
C GLY A 421 -26.40 2.10 -26.35
N ARG A 422 -26.01 0.90 -25.91
CA ARG A 422 -26.97 -0.17 -25.59
C ARG A 422 -26.61 -0.92 -24.33
N ILE A 423 -27.64 -1.34 -23.61
CA ILE A 423 -27.54 -2.23 -22.47
C ILE A 423 -28.24 -3.54 -22.83
N TYR A 424 -27.49 -4.64 -22.82
CA TYR A 424 -28.00 -5.98 -23.02
C TYR A 424 -28.00 -6.77 -21.71
N VAL A 425 -29.00 -7.61 -21.49
CA VAL A 425 -29.06 -8.62 -20.43
C VAL A 425 -28.90 -9.98 -21.06
N ILE A 426 -27.92 -10.75 -20.59
CA ILE A 426 -27.67 -12.11 -21.06
C ILE A 426 -28.44 -13.04 -20.13
N THR A 427 -29.46 -13.73 -20.64
CA THR A 427 -30.31 -14.64 -19.86
C THR A 427 -30.00 -16.09 -20.25
N HIS A 428 -30.25 -17.02 -19.33
CA HIS A 428 -30.17 -18.46 -19.60
C HIS A 428 -31.57 -19.08 -19.50
N GLU A 429 -31.89 -20.04 -20.37
CA GLU A 429 -33.23 -20.64 -20.42
C GLU A 429 -33.64 -21.44 -19.16
N ASP A 430 -32.64 -21.97 -18.44
CA ASP A 430 -32.83 -22.65 -17.15
C ASP A 430 -32.63 -21.71 -15.95
N GLY A 431 -32.54 -20.39 -16.16
CA GLY A 431 -32.39 -19.42 -15.08
C GLY A 431 -33.67 -19.28 -14.26
N ASP A 432 -33.54 -19.22 -12.94
CA ASP A 432 -34.65 -18.95 -12.03
C ASP A 432 -34.89 -17.43 -11.88
N ASP A 433 -36.11 -17.06 -11.50
CA ASP A 433 -36.45 -15.68 -11.13
C ASP A 433 -35.71 -15.28 -9.83
N PRO A 434 -35.34 -14.00 -9.65
CA PRO A 434 -34.63 -13.57 -8.45
C PRO A 434 -35.53 -13.60 -7.20
N ASP A 435 -35.05 -14.18 -6.11
CA ASP A 435 -35.75 -14.22 -4.82
C ASP A 435 -35.89 -12.82 -4.18
N ILE A 436 -34.93 -11.94 -4.45
CA ILE A 436 -34.88 -10.56 -3.94
C ILE A 436 -34.90 -9.61 -5.13
N THR A 437 -35.85 -8.68 -5.10
CA THR A 437 -35.98 -7.61 -6.11
C THR A 437 -35.76 -6.21 -5.53
N SER A 438 -35.83 -6.08 -4.20
CA SER A 438 -35.49 -4.84 -3.47
C SER A 438 -35.17 -5.13 -2.01
N LEU A 439 -34.47 -4.20 -1.35
CA LEU A 439 -34.19 -4.21 0.09
C LEU A 439 -34.60 -2.88 0.72
N ASP A 440 -35.48 -2.94 1.71
CA ASP A 440 -35.86 -1.76 2.52
C ASP A 440 -34.83 -1.58 3.66
N PRO A 441 -34.16 -0.42 3.78
CA PRO A 441 -33.24 -0.13 4.88
C PRO A 441 -33.88 -0.20 6.28
N GLU A 442 -35.21 -0.13 6.38
CA GLU A 442 -35.95 -0.24 7.65
C GLU A 442 -36.37 -1.67 8.00
N ASP A 443 -36.24 -2.63 7.09
CA ASP A 443 -36.57 -4.05 7.32
C ASP A 443 -35.32 -4.85 7.74
N ASP A 444 -35.06 -4.87 9.05
CA ASP A 444 -33.93 -5.56 9.64
C ASP A 444 -33.90 -7.08 9.34
N GLU A 445 -35.07 -7.73 9.17
CA GLU A 445 -35.16 -9.17 8.86
C GLU A 445 -34.75 -9.43 7.41
N ALA A 446 -35.29 -8.66 6.47
CA ALA A 446 -34.91 -8.75 5.05
C ALA A 446 -33.42 -8.41 4.83
N LEU A 447 -32.86 -7.46 5.60
CA LEU A 447 -31.43 -7.16 5.54
C LEU A 447 -30.57 -8.33 6.03
N LEU A 448 -30.97 -9.03 7.09
CA LEU A 448 -30.24 -10.21 7.57
C LEU A 448 -30.32 -11.37 6.55
N GLU A 449 -31.50 -11.63 6.00
CA GLU A 449 -31.69 -12.63 4.93
C GLU A 449 -30.88 -12.28 3.68
N GLY A 450 -30.81 -10.98 3.32
CA GLY A 450 -30.03 -10.50 2.19
C GLY A 450 -28.54 -10.83 2.28
N LEU A 451 -27.95 -10.93 3.49
CA LEU A 451 -26.55 -11.35 3.68
C LEU A 451 -26.30 -12.81 3.26
N GLU A 452 -27.35 -13.63 3.21
CA GLU A 452 -27.31 -15.05 2.82
C GLU A 452 -27.72 -15.28 1.36
N SER A 453 -28.09 -14.23 0.62
CA SER A 453 -28.54 -14.32 -0.77
C SER A 453 -27.53 -15.06 -1.67
N ASP A 454 -28.04 -15.82 -2.64
CA ASP A 454 -27.24 -16.48 -3.67
C ASP A 454 -26.63 -15.49 -4.70
N ASN A 455 -26.96 -14.20 -4.62
CA ASN A 455 -26.41 -13.13 -5.45
C ASN A 455 -25.58 -12.14 -4.63
N MET A 456 -24.29 -11.96 -4.98
CA MET A 456 -23.38 -11.06 -4.27
C MET A 456 -23.83 -9.61 -4.22
N PHE A 457 -24.57 -9.14 -5.23
CA PHE A 457 -25.15 -7.81 -5.24
C PHE A 457 -26.03 -7.58 -4.00
N TRP A 458 -26.96 -8.50 -3.73
CA TRP A 458 -27.88 -8.39 -2.60
C TRP A 458 -27.17 -8.53 -1.25
N ARG A 459 -26.18 -9.44 -1.15
CA ARG A 459 -25.36 -9.58 0.06
C ARG A 459 -24.60 -8.30 0.41
N THR A 460 -23.95 -7.71 -0.59
CA THR A 460 -23.16 -6.49 -0.41
C THR A 460 -24.08 -5.28 -0.16
N THR A 461 -25.24 -5.22 -0.82
CA THR A 461 -26.24 -4.17 -0.61
C THR A 461 -26.83 -4.23 0.80
N ALA A 462 -27.23 -5.41 1.27
CA ALA A 462 -27.70 -5.62 2.64
C ALA A 462 -26.65 -5.18 3.67
N GLN A 463 -25.40 -5.62 3.50
CA GLN A 463 -24.28 -5.21 4.35
C GLN A 463 -24.09 -3.68 4.35
N ARG A 464 -24.08 -3.04 3.17
CA ARG A 464 -24.00 -1.58 3.04
C ARG A 464 -25.13 -0.91 3.83
N LEU A 465 -26.38 -1.31 3.61
CA LEU A 465 -27.52 -0.71 4.28
C LEU A 465 -27.44 -0.87 5.81
N ILE A 466 -27.03 -2.02 6.33
CA ILE A 466 -26.81 -2.25 7.77
C ILE A 466 -25.73 -1.30 8.32
N VAL A 467 -24.58 -1.23 7.67
CA VAL A 467 -23.42 -0.45 8.13
C VAL A 467 -23.68 1.05 8.03
N GLU A 468 -24.24 1.53 6.92
CA GLU A 468 -24.45 2.95 6.67
C GLU A 468 -25.63 3.54 7.45
N ASN A 469 -26.61 2.71 7.80
CA ASN A 469 -27.67 3.06 8.75
C ASN A 469 -27.29 2.82 10.22
N LYS A 470 -26.06 2.35 10.48
CA LYS A 470 -25.52 2.12 11.84
C LYS A 470 -26.45 1.26 12.70
N LYS A 471 -26.95 0.16 12.12
CA LYS A 471 -27.89 -0.78 12.77
C LYS A 471 -27.19 -1.64 13.83
N VAL A 472 -26.66 -0.99 14.87
CA VAL A 472 -25.91 -1.63 15.97
C VAL A 472 -26.74 -2.61 16.79
N SER A 473 -28.08 -2.54 16.72
CA SER A 473 -29.00 -3.51 17.32
C SER A 473 -28.85 -4.91 16.73
N LEU A 474 -28.36 -5.05 15.49
CA LEU A 474 -28.20 -6.34 14.81
C LEU A 474 -26.90 -7.07 15.16
N ILE A 475 -26.03 -6.48 15.98
CA ILE A 475 -24.76 -7.11 16.38
C ILE A 475 -24.96 -8.55 16.95
N PRO A 476 -25.94 -8.84 17.82
CA PRO A 476 -26.16 -10.20 18.31
C PRO A 476 -26.52 -11.20 17.19
N ASP A 477 -27.38 -10.81 16.26
CA ASP A 477 -27.78 -11.65 15.12
C ASP A 477 -26.61 -11.87 14.15
N LEU A 478 -25.81 -10.84 13.91
CA LEU A 478 -24.58 -10.94 13.11
C LEU A 478 -23.53 -11.83 13.76
N ILE A 479 -23.37 -11.81 15.09
CA ILE A 479 -22.49 -12.73 15.82
C ILE A 479 -22.98 -14.18 15.64
N LYS A 480 -24.29 -14.39 15.73
CA LYS A 480 -24.89 -15.73 15.52
C LYS A 480 -24.63 -16.21 14.09
N LEU A 481 -24.86 -15.36 13.08
CA LEU A 481 -24.67 -15.67 11.67
C LEU A 481 -23.19 -15.92 11.32
N ALA A 482 -22.28 -15.05 11.77
CA ALA A 482 -20.83 -15.23 11.63
C ALA A 482 -20.31 -16.52 12.27
N GLY A 483 -20.99 -17.01 13.32
CA GLY A 483 -20.65 -18.22 14.04
C GLY A 483 -21.28 -19.50 13.50
N ASP A 484 -22.13 -19.42 12.47
CA ASP A 484 -22.75 -20.57 11.84
C ASP A 484 -21.82 -21.18 10.79
N ASN A 485 -21.48 -22.46 10.98
CA ASN A 485 -20.63 -23.22 10.08
C ASN A 485 -21.42 -24.20 9.19
N ASN A 486 -22.75 -24.21 9.28
CA ASN A 486 -23.57 -25.21 8.60
C ASN A 486 -24.12 -24.76 7.24
N ASN A 487 -24.23 -23.44 7.00
CA ASN A 487 -24.77 -22.91 5.75
C ASN A 487 -23.67 -22.75 4.67
N ILE A 488 -23.19 -23.89 4.14
CA ILE A 488 -22.18 -23.92 3.07
C ILE A 488 -22.82 -24.38 1.78
N ASP A 489 -22.69 -23.57 0.74
CA ASP A 489 -23.20 -23.88 -0.59
C ASP A 489 -22.33 -24.93 -1.32
N LYS A 490 -22.74 -25.31 -2.54
CA LYS A 490 -22.02 -26.31 -3.36
C LYS A 490 -20.61 -25.86 -3.74
N SER A 491 -20.36 -24.54 -3.80
CA SER A 491 -19.05 -23.96 -4.10
C SER A 491 -18.11 -23.92 -2.88
N GLY A 492 -18.62 -24.24 -1.68
CA GLY A 492 -17.89 -24.16 -0.42
C GLY A 492 -17.95 -22.77 0.24
N LEU A 493 -18.80 -21.87 -0.26
CA LEU A 493 -19.02 -20.53 0.29
C LEU A 493 -20.04 -20.59 1.42
N ASN A 494 -19.77 -19.88 2.51
CA ASN A 494 -20.77 -19.52 3.50
C ASN A 494 -20.90 -18.00 3.48
N ALA A 495 -21.81 -17.53 2.63
CA ALA A 495 -21.91 -16.13 2.29
C ALA A 495 -22.43 -15.31 3.48
N GLY A 496 -23.43 -15.84 4.21
CA GLY A 496 -23.95 -15.26 5.44
C GLY A 496 -22.87 -15.00 6.47
N ALA A 497 -22.08 -16.02 6.81
CA ALA A 497 -21.01 -15.85 7.80
C ALA A 497 -19.91 -14.89 7.33
N LEU A 498 -19.53 -14.95 6.04
CA LEU A 498 -18.54 -14.04 5.45
C LEU A 498 -19.00 -12.58 5.57
N HIS A 499 -20.19 -12.26 5.10
CA HIS A 499 -20.73 -10.90 5.15
C HIS A 499 -21.03 -10.45 6.57
N ALA A 500 -21.48 -11.33 7.46
CA ALA A 500 -21.69 -11.01 8.87
C ALA A 500 -20.40 -10.57 9.57
N LEU A 501 -19.27 -11.25 9.33
CA LEU A 501 -17.96 -10.86 9.88
C LEU A 501 -17.55 -9.45 9.45
N TRP A 502 -17.71 -9.13 8.17
CA TRP A 502 -17.37 -7.80 7.65
C TRP A 502 -18.38 -6.73 8.05
N THR A 503 -19.64 -7.08 8.26
CA THR A 503 -20.68 -6.20 8.80
C THR A 503 -20.36 -5.83 10.25
N LEU A 504 -19.96 -6.81 11.09
CA LEU A 504 -19.49 -6.56 12.45
C LEU A 504 -18.28 -5.60 12.46
N LYS A 505 -17.36 -5.74 11.50
CA LYS A 505 -16.25 -4.80 11.33
C LYS A 505 -16.75 -3.39 10.99
N GLY A 506 -17.66 -3.26 10.02
CA GLY A 506 -18.23 -1.99 9.57
C GLY A 506 -19.01 -1.25 10.67
N LEU A 507 -19.69 -1.98 11.55
CA LEU A 507 -20.36 -1.43 12.74
C LEU A 507 -19.41 -1.09 13.90
N GLY A 508 -18.11 -1.36 13.76
CA GLY A 508 -17.11 -1.08 14.78
C GLY A 508 -17.11 -2.07 15.95
N ALA A 509 -17.79 -3.22 15.84
CA ALA A 509 -17.88 -4.21 16.91
C ALA A 509 -16.52 -4.91 17.17
N LEU A 510 -15.65 -5.00 16.17
CA LEU A 510 -14.35 -5.68 16.25
C LEU A 510 -13.19 -4.76 16.70
N ASN A 511 -13.48 -3.78 17.57
CA ASN A 511 -12.48 -2.82 18.08
C ASN A 511 -11.73 -3.29 19.35
N GLY A 512 -11.95 -4.54 19.77
CA GLY A 512 -11.37 -5.11 20.99
C GLY A 512 -12.23 -4.96 22.26
N SER A 513 -13.27 -4.12 22.26
CA SER A 513 -14.15 -3.93 23.43
C SER A 513 -15.32 -4.91 23.52
N ASN A 514 -15.75 -5.49 22.40
CA ASN A 514 -16.82 -6.48 22.35
C ASN A 514 -16.22 -7.90 22.31
N THR A 515 -16.20 -8.57 23.45
CA THR A 515 -15.61 -9.91 23.60
C THR A 515 -16.28 -10.95 22.71
N GLU A 516 -17.62 -11.00 22.65
CA GLU A 516 -18.37 -11.98 21.85
C GLU A 516 -18.08 -11.85 20.36
N ALA A 517 -18.02 -10.60 19.86
CA ALA A 517 -17.68 -10.33 18.47
C ALA A 517 -16.23 -10.72 18.13
N ASN A 518 -15.29 -10.58 19.07
CA ASN A 518 -13.91 -11.04 18.85
C ASN A 518 -13.81 -12.58 18.93
N GLU A 519 -14.57 -13.22 19.81
CA GLU A 519 -14.62 -14.69 19.93
C GLU A 519 -15.16 -15.35 18.66
N VAL A 520 -16.18 -14.76 18.01
CA VAL A 520 -16.70 -15.32 16.76
C VAL A 520 -15.68 -15.26 15.62
N VAL A 521 -14.86 -14.21 15.54
CA VAL A 521 -13.74 -14.13 14.58
C VAL A 521 -12.75 -15.26 14.81
N GLN A 522 -12.41 -15.56 16.07
CA GLN A 522 -11.51 -16.68 16.39
C GLN A 522 -12.14 -18.03 16.02
N LYS A 523 -13.43 -18.23 16.31
CA LYS A 523 -14.16 -19.45 15.94
C LYS A 523 -14.18 -19.65 14.42
N ALA A 524 -14.36 -18.57 13.66
CA ALA A 524 -14.42 -18.58 12.20
C ALA A 524 -13.10 -19.04 11.54
N LEU A 525 -11.96 -19.01 12.23
CA LEU A 525 -10.69 -19.63 11.76
C LEU A 525 -10.81 -21.14 11.54
N THR A 526 -11.80 -21.79 12.16
CA THR A 526 -12.06 -23.23 12.02
C THR A 526 -13.15 -23.55 10.99
N SER A 527 -13.72 -22.55 10.32
CA SER A 527 -14.76 -22.76 9.32
C SER A 527 -14.29 -23.66 8.17
N SER A 528 -15.19 -24.48 7.63
CA SER A 528 -14.93 -25.21 6.39
C SER A 528 -14.90 -24.29 5.17
N SER A 529 -15.58 -23.14 5.23
CA SER A 529 -15.59 -22.18 4.12
C SER A 529 -14.24 -21.44 4.00
N TYR A 530 -13.71 -21.40 2.77
CA TYR A 530 -12.46 -20.71 2.45
C TYR A 530 -12.56 -19.20 2.68
N GLY A 531 -13.61 -18.54 2.13
CA GLY A 531 -13.85 -17.11 2.30
C GLY A 531 -13.97 -16.70 3.76
N VAL A 532 -14.70 -17.48 4.58
CA VAL A 532 -14.86 -17.21 6.01
C VAL A 532 -13.53 -17.30 6.77
N LYS A 533 -12.70 -18.33 6.52
CA LYS A 533 -11.36 -18.44 7.12
C LYS A 533 -10.48 -17.25 6.77
N ARG A 534 -10.51 -16.81 5.50
CA ARG A 534 -9.75 -15.64 5.06
C ARG A 534 -10.22 -14.34 5.71
N ALA A 535 -11.54 -14.12 5.80
CA ALA A 535 -12.10 -12.96 6.49
C ALA A 535 -11.71 -12.99 7.98
N ALA A 536 -11.80 -14.14 8.64
CA ALA A 536 -11.39 -14.32 10.02
C ALA A 536 -9.90 -14.00 10.23
N LEU A 537 -9.01 -14.46 9.33
CA LEU A 537 -7.59 -14.11 9.36
C LEU A 537 -7.38 -12.60 9.23
N ALA A 538 -8.02 -11.94 8.25
CA ALA A 538 -7.88 -10.51 8.03
C ALA A 538 -8.38 -9.67 9.22
N LEU A 539 -9.48 -10.12 9.86
CA LEU A 539 -10.17 -9.43 10.95
C LEU A 539 -9.65 -9.77 12.35
N LEU A 540 -8.81 -10.79 12.48
CA LEU A 540 -8.22 -11.17 13.76
C LEU A 540 -7.51 -9.95 14.38
N PRO A 541 -7.70 -9.59 15.66
CA PRO A 541 -7.08 -8.38 16.24
C PRO A 541 -5.53 -8.42 16.22
N ALA A 542 -4.87 -7.28 16.14
CA ALA A 542 -3.40 -7.19 16.17
C ALA A 542 -2.84 -7.28 17.60
N THR A 543 -3.07 -8.41 18.27
CA THR A 543 -2.68 -8.65 19.67
C THR A 543 -1.74 -9.85 19.78
N LYS A 544 -0.95 -9.91 20.87
CA LYS A 544 -0.09 -11.07 21.15
C LYS A 544 -0.90 -12.38 21.29
N GLU A 545 -2.08 -12.30 21.90
CA GLU A 545 -3.00 -13.43 22.02
C GLU A 545 -3.41 -13.96 20.64
N SER A 546 -3.71 -13.06 19.69
CA SER A 546 -4.00 -13.44 18.30
C SER A 546 -2.82 -14.13 17.62
N SER A 547 -1.58 -13.73 17.93
CA SER A 547 -0.38 -14.43 17.45
C SER A 547 -0.30 -15.87 17.97
N GLU A 548 -0.68 -16.10 19.22
CA GLU A 548 -0.72 -17.43 19.84
C GLU A 548 -1.86 -18.27 19.25
N ILE A 549 -3.04 -17.68 19.06
CA ILE A 549 -4.19 -18.32 18.39
C ILE A 549 -3.81 -18.75 16.97
N LEU A 550 -3.22 -17.86 16.17
CA LEU A 550 -2.82 -18.18 14.80
C LEU A 550 -1.79 -19.32 14.77
N ALA A 551 -0.79 -19.28 15.65
CA ALA A 551 0.21 -20.34 15.74
C ALA A 551 -0.41 -21.71 16.09
N GLN A 552 -1.49 -21.74 16.88
CA GLN A 552 -2.18 -22.97 17.30
C GLN A 552 -3.31 -23.39 16.36
N SER A 553 -3.74 -22.52 15.45
CA SER A 553 -4.88 -22.76 14.55
C SER A 553 -4.69 -23.89 13.54
N GLY A 554 -3.44 -24.27 13.26
CA GLY A 554 -3.09 -25.21 12.20
C GLY A 554 -3.13 -24.62 10.77
N LEU A 555 -3.53 -23.35 10.61
CA LEU A 555 -3.66 -22.70 9.30
C LEU A 555 -2.30 -22.43 8.63
N LEU A 556 -1.25 -22.17 9.42
CA LEU A 556 0.13 -22.05 8.92
C LEU A 556 0.64 -23.38 8.33
N SER A 557 0.13 -24.52 8.80
CA SER A 557 0.43 -25.86 8.27
C SER A 557 -0.65 -26.40 7.32
N SER A 558 -1.58 -25.55 6.86
CA SER A 558 -2.67 -25.94 5.96
C SER A 558 -2.13 -26.60 4.69
N THR A 559 -2.83 -27.64 4.22
CA THR A 559 -2.57 -28.26 2.91
C THR A 559 -3.10 -27.40 1.76
N ASP A 560 -4.02 -26.47 2.03
CA ASP A 560 -4.46 -25.45 1.07
C ASP A 560 -3.44 -24.30 1.02
N PRO A 561 -2.71 -24.12 -0.10
CA PRO A 561 -1.68 -23.09 -0.23
C PRO A 561 -2.21 -21.66 -0.07
N GLN A 562 -3.45 -21.39 -0.47
CA GLN A 562 -4.02 -20.04 -0.40
C GLN A 562 -4.39 -19.66 1.03
N ILE A 563 -4.92 -20.60 1.81
CA ILE A 563 -5.12 -20.41 3.26
C ILE A 563 -3.77 -20.22 3.95
N LYS A 564 -2.76 -21.00 3.57
CA LYS A 564 -1.40 -20.86 4.11
C LYS A 564 -0.84 -19.47 3.81
N LEU A 565 -0.96 -18.98 2.58
CA LEU A 565 -0.56 -17.63 2.19
C LEU A 565 -1.25 -16.56 3.06
N ALA A 566 -2.58 -16.61 3.16
CA ALA A 566 -3.35 -15.67 3.98
C ALA A 566 -2.92 -15.70 5.47
N ALA A 567 -2.63 -16.90 6.00
CA ALA A 567 -2.16 -17.06 7.37
C ALA A 567 -0.76 -16.48 7.58
N VAL A 568 0.17 -16.68 6.64
CA VAL A 568 1.54 -16.12 6.72
C VAL A 568 1.51 -14.59 6.59
N LEU A 569 0.71 -14.05 5.67
CA LEU A 569 0.53 -12.59 5.56
C LEU A 569 -0.04 -12.01 6.86
N ARG A 570 -1.03 -12.68 7.46
CA ARG A 570 -1.56 -12.24 8.75
C ARG A 570 -0.53 -12.32 9.86
N ALA A 571 0.31 -13.37 9.89
CA ALA A 571 1.42 -13.47 10.84
C ALA A 571 2.40 -12.29 10.73
N GLY A 572 2.60 -11.77 9.51
CA GLY A 572 3.38 -10.57 9.25
C GLY A 572 2.83 -9.30 9.90
N GLU A 573 1.52 -9.22 10.10
CA GLU A 573 0.82 -8.06 10.69
C GLU A 573 0.62 -8.16 12.22
N LEU A 574 0.56 -9.38 12.75
CA LEU A 574 0.41 -9.62 14.19
C LEU A 574 1.71 -9.32 14.93
N PRO A 575 1.69 -8.96 16.24
CA PRO A 575 2.90 -8.93 17.06
C PRO A 575 3.65 -10.27 17.01
N GLU A 576 4.98 -10.27 16.98
CA GLU A 576 5.72 -11.54 16.97
C GLU A 576 5.55 -12.25 18.31
N SER A 577 5.40 -13.56 18.30
CA SER A 577 5.43 -14.41 19.51
C SER A 577 6.36 -15.60 19.25
N ASN A 578 6.88 -16.22 20.30
CA ASN A 578 7.76 -17.39 20.13
C ASN A 578 7.06 -18.55 19.40
N ALA A 579 5.76 -18.76 19.67
CA ALA A 579 4.98 -19.78 18.99
C ALA A 579 4.84 -19.47 17.49
N LEU A 580 4.49 -18.22 17.16
CA LEU A 580 4.31 -17.79 15.78
C LEU A 580 5.63 -17.87 14.99
N TYR A 581 6.72 -17.34 15.57
CA TYR A 581 8.07 -17.42 14.98
C TYR A 581 8.47 -18.87 14.69
N THR A 582 8.24 -19.78 15.65
CA THR A 582 8.59 -21.20 15.49
C THR A 582 7.86 -21.83 14.30
N GLU A 583 6.57 -21.52 14.11
CA GLU A 583 5.81 -22.05 12.97
C GLU A 583 6.28 -21.47 11.63
N ILE A 584 6.56 -20.16 11.57
CA ILE A 584 7.08 -19.54 10.33
C ILE A 584 8.50 -20.04 10.02
N GLU A 585 9.35 -20.25 11.03
CA GLU A 585 10.68 -20.83 10.83
C GLU A 585 10.60 -22.25 10.23
N LYS A 586 9.64 -23.08 10.66
CA LYS A 586 9.41 -24.38 10.03
C LYS A 586 9.02 -24.22 8.56
N LEU A 587 8.13 -23.28 8.25
CA LEU A 587 7.71 -23.02 6.86
C LEU A 587 8.87 -22.55 5.99
N SER A 588 9.79 -21.75 6.53
CA SER A 588 10.99 -21.29 5.80
C SER A 588 11.96 -22.42 5.44
N LYS A 589 11.81 -23.60 6.05
CA LYS A 589 12.60 -24.81 5.79
C LYS A 589 11.81 -25.88 5.03
N ASP A 590 10.53 -25.63 4.75
CA ASP A 590 9.66 -26.54 4.01
C ASP A 590 9.77 -26.29 2.51
N GLU A 591 10.17 -27.30 1.76
CA GLU A 591 10.40 -27.21 0.31
C GLU A 591 9.11 -26.88 -0.44
N ALA A 592 7.97 -27.42 -0.02
CA ALA A 592 6.67 -27.12 -0.65
C ALA A 592 6.27 -25.64 -0.46
N SER A 593 6.61 -25.04 0.68
CA SER A 593 6.30 -23.63 0.97
C SER A 593 7.29 -22.66 0.31
N THR A 594 8.56 -23.04 0.22
CA THR A 594 9.62 -22.21 -0.38
C THR A 594 9.67 -22.29 -1.92
N SER A 595 9.10 -23.35 -2.52
CA SER A 595 8.95 -23.48 -3.98
C SER A 595 7.73 -22.73 -4.54
N ASP A 596 6.68 -22.49 -3.74
CA ASP A 596 5.58 -21.62 -4.13
C ASP A 596 6.00 -20.14 -4.02
N LYS A 597 5.96 -19.41 -5.14
CA LYS A 597 6.46 -18.03 -5.21
C LYS A 597 5.75 -17.07 -4.24
N TRP A 598 4.45 -17.26 -4.00
CA TRP A 598 3.67 -16.37 -3.15
C TRP A 598 3.93 -16.66 -1.67
N ILE A 599 3.92 -17.93 -1.28
CA ILE A 599 4.20 -18.32 0.11
C ILE A 599 5.64 -17.95 0.46
N ASN A 600 6.60 -18.19 -0.43
CA ASN A 600 7.99 -17.79 -0.23
C ASN A 600 8.10 -16.27 -0.05
N ALA A 601 7.49 -15.46 -0.93
CA ALA A 601 7.47 -14.01 -0.77
C ALA A 601 6.83 -13.57 0.57
N ALA A 602 5.74 -14.20 0.99
CA ALA A 602 5.09 -13.91 2.27
C ALA A 602 5.95 -14.30 3.49
N ILE A 603 6.71 -15.40 3.43
CA ILE A 603 7.69 -15.78 4.47
C ILE A 603 8.80 -14.72 4.57
N LYS A 604 9.30 -14.25 3.43
CA LYS A 604 10.31 -13.18 3.39
C LYS A 604 9.80 -11.86 3.94
N ILE A 605 8.55 -11.50 3.65
CA ILE A 605 7.84 -10.37 4.25
C ILE A 605 7.77 -10.51 5.76
N TYR A 606 7.40 -11.70 6.26
CA TYR A 606 7.32 -11.95 7.70
C TYR A 606 8.66 -11.67 8.39
N PHE A 607 9.77 -12.15 7.82
CA PHE A 607 11.13 -11.91 8.34
C PHE A 607 11.68 -10.52 8.02
N ARG A 608 10.93 -9.68 7.29
CA ARG A 608 11.38 -8.39 6.77
C ARG A 608 12.71 -8.48 6.03
N GLU A 609 12.87 -9.51 5.20
CA GLU A 609 14.02 -9.63 4.32
C GLU A 609 14.10 -8.39 3.42
N LEU A 610 15.30 -7.85 3.27
CA LEU A 610 15.59 -6.73 2.38
C LEU A 610 16.19 -7.31 1.09
N ASN A 611 15.94 -6.71 -0.08
CA ASN A 611 16.57 -7.16 -1.32
C ASN A 611 18.07 -6.94 -1.25
N PHE A 612 18.44 -5.66 -1.09
CA PHE A 612 19.79 -5.15 -1.06
C PHE A 612 19.75 -3.80 -0.36
N GLN A 613 20.77 -3.48 0.42
CA GLN A 613 20.92 -2.16 1.00
C GLN A 613 21.90 -1.38 0.13
N GLU A 614 21.48 -0.27 -0.46
CA GLU A 614 22.46 0.69 -0.97
C GLU A 614 23.29 1.17 0.23
N VAL A 615 24.58 0.92 0.20
CA VAL A 615 25.49 1.25 1.28
C VAL A 615 26.32 2.46 0.89
N ASN A 616 26.64 3.27 1.90
CA ASN A 616 27.46 4.46 1.69
C ASN A 616 28.80 4.05 1.04
N PRO A 617 29.24 4.68 -0.06
CA PRO A 617 30.53 4.36 -0.71
C PRO A 617 31.72 4.35 0.27
N SER A 618 31.70 5.22 1.29
CA SER A 618 32.75 5.30 2.31
C SER A 618 32.81 4.10 3.26
N SER A 619 31.74 3.30 3.33
CA SER A 619 31.66 2.08 4.13
C SER A 619 32.02 0.83 3.32
N VAL A 620 32.67 0.95 2.17
CA VAL A 620 32.95 -0.20 1.30
C VAL A 620 34.46 -0.34 1.12
N VAL A 621 34.98 -1.51 1.48
CA VAL A 621 36.36 -1.89 1.15
C VAL A 621 36.32 -2.66 -0.17
N MET A 622 36.83 -2.04 -1.23
CA MET A 622 36.90 -2.68 -2.55
C MET A 622 37.94 -3.80 -2.55
N LEU A 623 37.52 -4.98 -3.01
CA LEU A 623 38.36 -6.18 -3.16
C LEU A 623 38.72 -6.42 -4.63
N VAL A 624 37.75 -6.15 -5.51
CA VAL A 624 37.91 -6.08 -6.97
C VAL A 624 37.55 -4.66 -7.40
N PRO A 625 38.51 -3.89 -7.92
CA PRO A 625 38.27 -2.50 -8.31
C PRO A 625 37.36 -2.39 -9.54
N SER A 626 36.57 -1.32 -9.60
CA SER A 626 35.97 -0.85 -10.87
C SER A 626 37.00 -0.04 -11.66
N ALA A 627 36.65 0.42 -12.88
CA ALA A 627 37.53 1.27 -13.66
C ALA A 627 37.80 2.63 -13.00
N GLU A 628 36.97 3.06 -12.03
CA GLU A 628 37.22 4.28 -11.25
C GLU A 628 38.46 4.14 -10.34
N GLU A 629 38.65 3.00 -9.68
CA GLU A 629 39.84 2.77 -8.86
C GLU A 629 41.03 2.26 -9.68
N LYS A 630 40.78 1.28 -10.56
CA LYS A 630 41.83 0.64 -11.34
C LYS A 630 41.25 -0.05 -12.58
N LYS A 631 41.63 0.46 -13.75
CA LYS A 631 41.30 -0.14 -15.04
C LYS A 631 41.73 -1.61 -15.08
N SER A 632 40.80 -2.48 -15.46
CA SER A 632 40.97 -3.93 -15.55
C SER A 632 40.60 -4.43 -16.94
N THR A 633 41.16 -5.57 -17.34
CA THR A 633 40.95 -6.15 -18.67
C THR A 633 39.98 -7.31 -18.58
N TRP A 634 38.94 -7.26 -19.40
CA TRP A 634 37.90 -8.29 -19.52
C TRP A 634 37.99 -8.96 -20.88
N ASN A 635 37.74 -10.27 -20.90
CA ASN A 635 37.38 -10.96 -22.14
C ASN A 635 35.90 -10.68 -22.42
N TYR A 636 35.51 -10.38 -23.66
CA TYR A 636 34.12 -10.09 -24.00
C TYR A 636 33.74 -10.55 -25.42
N THR A 637 32.45 -10.79 -25.61
CA THR A 637 31.81 -11.04 -26.91
C THR A 637 30.50 -10.25 -26.99
N THR A 638 30.09 -9.94 -28.22
CA THR A 638 28.79 -9.34 -28.55
C THR A 638 27.89 -10.33 -29.30
N ASP A 639 28.41 -11.52 -29.58
CA ASP A 639 27.68 -12.63 -30.16
C ASP A 639 27.31 -13.59 -29.04
N GLN A 640 26.07 -14.11 -29.06
CA GLN A 640 25.56 -15.01 -28.04
C GLN A 640 26.49 -16.21 -27.85
N PRO A 641 27.10 -16.39 -26.66
CA PRO A 641 27.97 -17.53 -26.40
C PRO A 641 27.16 -18.78 -26.07
N ALA A 642 27.83 -19.94 -25.96
CA ALA A 642 27.18 -21.17 -25.52
C ALA A 642 26.66 -21.06 -24.07
N ASP A 643 25.58 -21.79 -23.75
CA ASP A 643 24.86 -21.71 -22.46
C ASP A 643 25.75 -21.89 -21.21
N ASN A 644 26.90 -22.55 -21.35
CA ASN A 644 27.84 -22.78 -20.24
C ASN A 644 28.89 -21.66 -20.06
N TRP A 645 28.76 -20.50 -20.73
CA TRP A 645 29.76 -19.41 -20.70
C TRP A 645 30.08 -18.87 -19.30
N THR A 646 29.15 -18.98 -18.35
CA THR A 646 29.34 -18.56 -16.96
C THR A 646 30.23 -19.51 -16.14
N LYS A 647 30.46 -20.74 -16.63
CA LYS A 647 31.21 -21.78 -15.91
C LYS A 647 32.72 -21.58 -16.02
N LEU A 648 33.46 -22.14 -15.04
CA LEU A 648 34.92 -22.00 -14.95
C LEU A 648 35.66 -22.68 -16.11
N GLU A 649 35.12 -23.77 -16.62
CA GLU A 649 35.68 -24.59 -17.69
C GLU A 649 35.44 -24.05 -19.10
N PHE A 650 34.64 -22.99 -19.25
CA PHE A 650 34.39 -22.40 -20.56
C PHE A 650 35.62 -21.66 -21.08
N ASP A 651 36.03 -21.99 -22.31
CA ASP A 651 37.17 -21.40 -23.01
C ASP A 651 36.75 -20.12 -23.73
N ASP A 652 37.19 -18.98 -23.22
CA ASP A 652 36.99 -17.65 -23.82
C ASP A 652 38.26 -17.12 -24.50
N SER A 653 39.21 -17.99 -24.85
CA SER A 653 40.46 -17.56 -25.48
C SER A 653 40.26 -16.87 -26.83
N ASP A 654 39.16 -17.19 -27.54
CA ASP A 654 38.75 -16.56 -28.80
C ASP A 654 37.94 -15.26 -28.59
N TRP A 655 37.59 -14.88 -27.35
CA TRP A 655 36.87 -13.65 -27.07
C TRP A 655 37.78 -12.42 -27.21
N LYS A 656 37.17 -11.27 -27.50
CA LYS A 656 37.88 -9.99 -27.59
C LYS A 656 38.35 -9.57 -26.19
N LYS A 657 39.42 -8.77 -26.11
CA LYS A 657 39.89 -8.18 -24.85
C LYS A 657 39.59 -6.69 -24.82
N GLY A 658 38.94 -6.24 -23.75
CA GLY A 658 38.58 -4.85 -23.54
C GLY A 658 39.02 -4.37 -22.17
N THR A 659 39.36 -3.08 -22.06
CA THR A 659 39.63 -2.43 -20.78
C THR A 659 38.34 -1.77 -20.27
N ALA A 660 37.96 -2.04 -19.01
CA ALA A 660 36.84 -1.37 -18.36
C ALA A 660 37.12 0.14 -18.19
N LYS A 661 36.17 1.08 -18.26
CA LYS A 661 34.71 1.04 -18.42
C LYS A 661 34.28 0.78 -19.87
N PHE A 662 33.26 -0.05 -20.06
CA PHE A 662 32.67 -0.36 -21.36
C PHE A 662 31.49 0.59 -21.62
N GLY A 663 31.26 1.03 -22.87
CA GLY A 663 30.05 1.78 -23.22
C GLY A 663 29.95 2.21 -24.69
N GLY A 664 28.85 2.85 -25.05
CA GLY A 664 28.59 3.37 -26.40
C GLY A 664 29.35 4.67 -26.71
N ASP A 665 29.34 5.07 -27.98
CA ASP A 665 30.07 6.25 -28.49
C ASP A 665 29.62 7.58 -27.87
N ASN A 666 28.42 7.62 -27.28
CA ASN A 666 27.84 8.80 -26.66
C ASN A 666 28.34 9.05 -25.22
N MET A 667 29.07 8.10 -24.63
CA MET A 667 29.53 8.17 -23.24
C MET A 667 30.92 8.76 -23.10
N LYS A 668 31.08 9.70 -22.14
CA LYS A 668 32.39 10.24 -21.78
C LYS A 668 33.17 9.21 -20.96
N GLN A 669 34.49 9.10 -21.19
CA GLN A 669 35.43 8.28 -20.42
C GLN A 669 35.25 6.74 -20.56
N VAL A 670 34.71 6.28 -21.68
CA VAL A 670 34.72 4.86 -22.08
C VAL A 670 36.13 4.44 -22.52
N ASN A 671 36.56 3.24 -22.11
CA ASN A 671 37.83 2.65 -22.54
C ASN A 671 37.63 1.54 -23.59
N THR A 672 36.48 0.86 -23.59
CA THR A 672 36.13 -0.13 -24.63
C THR A 672 34.74 0.16 -25.20
N PRO A 673 34.65 0.57 -26.48
CA PRO A 673 33.36 0.83 -27.11
C PRO A 673 32.61 -0.47 -27.48
N TRP A 674 31.28 -0.48 -27.35
CA TRP A 674 30.40 -1.50 -27.94
C TRP A 674 29.10 -0.88 -28.46
N SER A 675 28.42 -1.53 -29.41
CA SER A 675 27.22 -1.00 -30.10
C SER A 675 26.11 -2.03 -30.33
N SER A 676 26.29 -3.28 -29.90
CA SER A 676 25.28 -4.35 -29.98
C SER A 676 24.22 -4.23 -28.88
N SER A 677 23.09 -4.93 -29.07
CA SER A 677 22.06 -5.12 -28.03
C SER A 677 22.60 -5.87 -26.82
N ASP A 678 23.60 -6.72 -27.00
CA ASP A 678 24.10 -7.58 -25.94
C ASP A 678 25.62 -7.51 -25.82
N ILE A 679 26.10 -7.61 -24.58
CA ILE A 679 27.51 -7.84 -24.29
C ILE A 679 27.66 -8.88 -23.19
N TRP A 680 28.50 -9.88 -23.44
CA TRP A 680 28.93 -10.89 -22.46
C TRP A 680 30.39 -10.66 -22.11
N MET A 681 30.71 -10.65 -20.83
CA MET A 681 32.04 -10.30 -20.31
C MET A 681 32.49 -11.30 -19.25
N ARG A 682 33.78 -11.64 -19.23
CA ARG A 682 34.40 -12.54 -18.25
C ARG A 682 35.74 -11.98 -17.77
N GLN A 683 36.00 -12.12 -16.48
CA GLN A 683 37.28 -11.80 -15.87
C GLN A 683 37.59 -12.70 -14.69
N GLU A 684 38.83 -13.19 -14.63
CA GLU A 684 39.35 -13.86 -13.45
C GLU A 684 39.90 -12.83 -12.45
N VAL A 685 39.47 -12.94 -11.20
CA VAL A 685 39.84 -12.02 -10.12
C VAL A 685 40.42 -12.78 -8.93
N LEU A 686 41.36 -12.15 -8.23
CA LEU A 686 41.91 -12.66 -6.98
C LEU A 686 41.23 -11.95 -5.82
N VAL A 687 40.51 -12.71 -5.00
CA VAL A 687 39.89 -12.21 -3.77
C VAL A 687 40.79 -12.60 -2.59
N SER A 688 41.36 -11.61 -1.91
CA SER A 688 42.34 -11.81 -0.84
C SER A 688 41.74 -12.22 0.50
N ASP A 689 40.47 -11.87 0.73
CA ASP A 689 39.75 -12.06 1.98
C ASP A 689 38.46 -12.86 1.77
N GLU A 690 37.90 -13.41 2.84
CA GLU A 690 36.54 -13.94 2.81
C GLU A 690 35.53 -12.80 2.65
N ILE A 691 34.49 -13.03 1.84
CA ILE A 691 33.41 -12.08 1.59
C ILE A 691 32.17 -12.68 2.25
N THR A 692 31.82 -12.18 3.44
CA THR A 692 30.58 -12.57 4.11
C THR A 692 29.40 -11.79 3.56
N GLU A 693 29.52 -10.47 3.43
CA GLU A 693 28.50 -9.58 2.87
C GLU A 693 29.06 -8.84 1.65
N PRO A 694 28.87 -9.37 0.42
CA PRO A 694 29.41 -8.74 -0.78
C PRO A 694 28.76 -7.38 -1.02
N VAL A 695 29.54 -6.43 -1.52
CA VAL A 695 29.00 -5.18 -2.07
C VAL A 695 29.35 -5.12 -3.54
N ILE A 696 28.36 -4.97 -4.42
CA ILE A 696 28.60 -4.67 -5.82
C ILE A 696 28.67 -3.17 -5.99
N LYS A 697 29.77 -2.68 -6.54
CA LYS A 697 29.84 -1.32 -7.07
C LYS A 697 29.52 -1.41 -8.56
N ILE A 698 28.45 -0.78 -9.05
CA ILE A 698 28.07 -0.89 -10.47
C ILE A 698 27.54 0.42 -11.04
N ALA A 699 27.95 0.73 -12.25
CA ALA A 699 27.35 1.76 -13.11
C ALA A 699 26.96 1.06 -14.41
N HIS A 700 25.70 1.22 -14.82
CA HIS A 700 25.17 0.53 -15.98
C HIS A 700 24.08 1.36 -16.65
N ASP A 701 23.92 1.16 -17.95
CA ASP A 701 22.69 1.47 -18.65
C ASP A 701 22.12 0.12 -19.06
N ASP A 702 20.87 -0.10 -18.70
CA ASP A 702 20.08 -1.29 -19.00
C ASP A 702 20.29 -2.54 -18.12
N ASP A 703 19.51 -3.56 -18.42
CA ASP A 703 19.35 -4.78 -17.65
C ASP A 703 20.65 -5.61 -17.64
N TYR A 704 21.02 -6.14 -16.48
CA TYR A 704 22.26 -6.89 -16.34
C TYR A 704 22.12 -8.10 -15.43
N GLU A 705 22.96 -9.09 -15.69
CA GLU A 705 23.16 -10.28 -14.88
C GLU A 705 24.63 -10.46 -14.55
N ILE A 706 24.93 -10.76 -13.28
CA ILE A 706 26.30 -11.01 -12.82
C ILE A 706 26.36 -12.39 -12.19
N TYR A 707 27.39 -13.14 -12.56
CA TYR A 707 27.66 -14.48 -12.09
C TYR A 707 29.05 -14.55 -11.44
N VAL A 708 29.15 -15.38 -10.41
CA VAL A 708 30.42 -15.71 -9.73
C VAL A 708 30.59 -17.22 -9.76
N ASN A 709 31.70 -17.70 -10.32
CA ASN A 709 32.02 -19.12 -10.42
C ASN A 709 30.87 -19.97 -11.03
N GLY A 710 30.11 -19.40 -11.97
CA GLY A 710 29.00 -20.07 -12.65
C GLY A 710 27.67 -20.11 -11.90
N GLN A 711 27.51 -19.32 -10.84
CA GLN A 711 26.27 -19.16 -10.06
C GLN A 711 25.83 -17.69 -10.09
N LEU A 712 24.51 -17.44 -10.17
CA LEU A 712 23.94 -16.10 -10.29
C LEU A 712 24.14 -15.31 -8.99
N LEU A 713 24.88 -14.21 -9.10
CA LEU A 713 25.09 -13.26 -8.00
C LEU A 713 23.89 -12.33 -7.88
N ILE A 714 23.57 -11.60 -8.95
CA ILE A 714 22.47 -10.62 -9.03
C ILE A 714 21.96 -10.51 -10.47
N SER A 715 20.69 -10.17 -10.64
CA SER A 715 20.07 -9.74 -11.91
C SER A 715 19.17 -8.54 -11.58
N GLU A 716 19.35 -7.43 -12.28
CA GLU A 716 18.58 -6.19 -12.06
C GLU A 716 18.25 -5.53 -13.40
N THR A 717 17.15 -4.78 -13.39
CA THR A 717 16.68 -4.00 -14.53
C THR A 717 16.84 -2.49 -14.31
N GLY A 718 16.88 -1.73 -15.41
CA GLY A 718 16.94 -0.27 -15.41
C GLY A 718 18.35 0.31 -15.60
N SER A 719 18.58 1.55 -15.17
CA SER A 719 19.85 2.25 -15.42
C SER A 719 20.34 3.10 -14.25
N SER A 720 21.65 3.35 -14.25
CA SER A 720 22.36 4.22 -13.32
C SER A 720 23.68 4.69 -13.91
N GLU A 721 23.74 5.96 -14.34
CA GLU A 721 25.00 6.57 -14.79
C GLU A 721 26.05 6.69 -13.68
N ALA A 722 25.60 6.95 -12.45
CA ALA A 722 26.43 6.99 -11.25
C ALA A 722 26.65 5.58 -10.70
N TYR A 723 27.80 5.35 -10.06
CA TYR A 723 28.04 4.10 -9.34
C TYR A 723 27.08 3.97 -8.15
N LYS A 724 26.34 2.87 -8.13
CA LYS A 724 25.61 2.39 -6.96
C LYS A 724 26.46 1.37 -6.21
N TYR A 725 26.31 1.32 -4.89
CA TYR A 725 26.99 0.37 -4.02
C TYR A 725 25.94 -0.52 -3.33
N ILE A 726 25.75 -1.72 -3.87
CA ILE A 726 24.66 -2.62 -3.56
C ILE A 726 25.17 -3.72 -2.63
N LYS A 727 24.82 -3.67 -1.34
CA LYS A 727 25.12 -4.76 -0.39
C LYS A 727 24.20 -5.95 -0.67
N LEU A 728 24.79 -7.12 -0.89
CA LEU A 728 24.13 -8.40 -1.10
C LEU A 728 23.96 -9.20 0.20
N ASP A 729 23.00 -10.12 0.20
CA ASP A 729 22.78 -11.08 1.28
C ASP A 729 24.02 -11.88 1.62
N SER A 730 24.16 -12.27 2.89
CA SER A 730 25.34 -12.98 3.36
C SER A 730 25.55 -14.35 2.68
N GLU A 731 24.48 -15.00 2.23
CA GLU A 731 24.54 -16.26 1.50
C GLU A 731 25.25 -16.11 0.15
N LYS A 732 25.13 -14.93 -0.50
CA LYS A 732 25.85 -14.61 -1.74
C LYS A 732 27.36 -14.50 -1.52
N GLY A 733 27.79 -14.28 -0.28
CA GLY A 733 29.20 -14.38 0.13
C GLY A 733 29.82 -15.74 -0.17
N GLY A 734 29.06 -16.82 0.02
CA GLY A 734 29.51 -18.20 -0.22
C GLY A 734 29.81 -18.53 -1.69
N LEU A 735 29.41 -17.68 -2.62
CA LEU A 735 29.74 -17.81 -4.05
C LEU A 735 31.23 -17.51 -4.31
N PHE A 736 31.84 -16.70 -3.44
CA PHE A 736 33.24 -16.31 -3.53
C PHE A 736 34.14 -17.32 -2.78
N ARG A 737 35.30 -17.60 -3.35
CA ARG A 737 36.34 -18.41 -2.74
C ARG A 737 37.55 -17.54 -2.44
N LYS A 738 38.24 -17.79 -1.32
CA LYS A 738 39.53 -17.14 -1.09
C LYS A 738 40.51 -17.55 -2.20
N GLY A 739 41.10 -16.57 -2.88
CA GLY A 739 41.93 -16.79 -4.06
C GLY A 739 41.18 -16.53 -5.36
N LYS A 740 41.34 -17.42 -6.34
CA LYS A 740 40.90 -17.19 -7.72
C LYS A 740 39.38 -17.40 -7.86
N ASN A 741 38.70 -16.43 -8.47
CA ASN A 741 37.28 -16.47 -8.82
C ASN A 741 37.09 -16.03 -10.27
N LEU A 742 36.04 -16.53 -10.91
CA LEU A 742 35.59 -16.05 -12.21
C LEU A 742 34.35 -15.17 -12.02
N ILE A 743 34.40 -13.96 -12.57
CA ILE A 743 33.25 -13.05 -12.68
C ILE A 743 32.79 -13.04 -14.13
N ALA A 744 31.50 -13.23 -14.35
CA ALA A 744 30.85 -13.22 -15.64
C ALA A 744 29.68 -12.24 -15.63
N ILE A 745 29.51 -11.45 -16.69
CA ILE A 745 28.47 -10.40 -16.79
C ILE A 745 27.79 -10.51 -18.15
N HIS A 746 26.47 -10.43 -18.16
CA HIS A 746 25.67 -10.18 -19.36
C HIS A 746 24.91 -8.87 -19.17
N CYS A 747 24.96 -7.99 -20.16
CA CYS A 747 24.20 -6.74 -20.17
C CYS A 747 23.42 -6.65 -21.49
N VAL A 748 22.14 -6.32 -21.37
CA VAL A 748 21.17 -6.22 -22.47
C VAL A 748 20.77 -4.77 -22.63
N ASN A 749 21.24 -4.10 -23.68
CA ASN A 749 20.84 -2.76 -24.05
C ASN A 749 19.39 -2.74 -24.58
N THR A 750 18.49 -2.20 -23.77
CA THR A 750 17.08 -1.96 -24.09
C THR A 750 16.83 -0.55 -24.65
N GLY A 751 17.83 0.32 -24.59
CA GLY A 751 17.90 1.64 -25.22
C GLY A 751 18.49 2.68 -24.27
N GLY A 752 19.44 3.52 -24.75
CA GLY A 752 20.07 4.53 -23.90
C GLY A 752 21.49 4.91 -24.32
N ASN A 753 22.26 5.38 -23.35
CA ASN A 753 23.69 5.65 -23.41
C ASN A 753 24.57 4.40 -23.41
N GLN A 754 24.01 3.22 -23.08
CA GLN A 754 24.61 1.88 -23.26
C GLN A 754 25.98 1.77 -22.57
N HIS A 755 26.03 1.43 -21.28
CA HIS A 755 27.30 1.31 -20.57
C HIS A 755 27.28 0.27 -19.45
N ILE A 756 28.45 -0.25 -19.09
CA ILE A 756 28.59 -1.12 -17.92
C ILE A 756 30.00 -1.05 -17.36
N ASP A 757 30.10 -0.92 -16.04
CA ASP A 757 31.32 -1.14 -15.28
C ASP A 757 30.99 -1.59 -13.86
N MET A 758 31.85 -2.46 -13.31
CA MET A 758 31.62 -2.99 -11.98
C MET A 758 32.90 -3.16 -11.15
N GLY A 759 32.71 -3.18 -9.84
CA GLY A 759 33.67 -3.66 -8.84
C GLY A 759 32.97 -4.49 -7.77
N ILE A 760 33.75 -5.23 -6.98
CA ILE A 760 33.27 -6.03 -5.85
C ILE A 760 34.00 -5.57 -4.60
N GLY A 761 33.25 -5.23 -3.58
CA GLY A 761 33.74 -4.90 -2.26
C GLY A 761 33.10 -5.77 -1.18
N LYS A 762 33.41 -5.41 0.06
CA LYS A 762 32.69 -5.84 1.25
C LYS A 762 32.36 -4.62 2.09
N VAL A 763 31.34 -4.72 2.93
CA VAL A 763 31.06 -3.66 3.91
C VAL A 763 32.28 -3.53 4.84
N GLY A 764 32.97 -2.39 4.75
CA GLY A 764 33.89 -1.89 5.75
C GLY A 764 33.13 -1.16 6.86
N LYS A 765 33.81 -0.77 7.94
CA LYS A 765 33.19 -0.03 9.05
C LYS A 765 32.48 1.22 8.50
N ILE A 766 31.16 1.20 8.53
CA ILE A 766 30.31 2.36 8.27
C ILE A 766 30.75 3.47 9.23
N LYS A 767 30.92 4.70 8.73
CA LYS A 767 31.15 5.84 9.62
C LYS A 767 29.84 6.10 10.36
N ALA A 768 29.76 5.66 11.61
CA ALA A 768 28.62 5.96 12.46
C ALA A 768 28.57 7.45 12.78
N ASP A 769 27.36 8.00 12.87
CA ASP A 769 27.13 9.36 13.35
C ASP A 769 27.48 9.47 14.84
N VAL A 770 27.26 8.39 15.59
CA VAL A 770 27.66 8.26 16.99
C VAL A 770 28.24 6.87 17.28
N THR A 771 29.29 6.81 18.10
CA THR A 771 29.91 5.56 18.53
C THR A 771 29.87 5.44 20.05
N PHE A 772 29.30 4.34 20.55
CA PHE A 772 29.33 3.97 21.96
C PHE A 772 30.34 2.85 22.19
N VAL A 773 31.18 3.01 23.21
CA VAL A 773 32.07 1.94 23.68
C VAL A 773 31.55 1.42 25.01
N LEU A 774 31.26 0.11 25.06
CA LEU A 774 30.78 -0.63 26.23
C LEU A 774 31.80 -1.69 26.63
N ASN A 775 31.78 -2.04 27.91
CA ASN A 775 32.54 -3.15 28.46
C ASN A 775 31.59 -4.11 29.19
N THR A 776 31.89 -5.40 29.13
CA THR A 776 31.29 -6.36 30.07
C THR A 776 31.90 -6.17 31.46
N VAL A 777 31.07 -6.22 32.49
CA VAL A 777 31.52 -6.13 33.89
C VAL A 777 31.84 -7.54 34.38
N ASN A 778 33.13 -7.77 34.70
CA ASN A 778 33.65 -9.08 35.06
C ASN A 778 32.85 -9.71 36.21
N GLN A 779 32.30 -10.91 35.99
CA GLN A 779 31.51 -11.69 36.95
C GLN A 779 30.19 -11.06 37.43
N GLU A 780 29.70 -9.98 36.81
CA GLU A 780 28.46 -9.32 37.24
C GLU A 780 27.28 -9.52 36.26
N MET A 781 27.49 -10.19 35.11
CA MET A 781 26.49 -10.34 34.04
C MET A 781 25.83 -9.00 33.70
N ALA A 782 26.64 -7.98 33.47
CA ALA A 782 26.18 -6.62 33.21
C ALA A 782 27.04 -5.91 32.16
N PHE A 783 26.44 -4.96 31.46
CA PHE A 783 27.16 -3.94 30.71
C PHE A 783 27.54 -2.80 31.67
N ASP A 784 28.73 -2.22 31.49
CA ASP A 784 29.22 -1.09 32.31
C ASP A 784 28.36 0.18 32.14
N LYS A 785 27.72 0.33 30.98
CA LYS A 785 26.74 1.37 30.68
C LYS A 785 25.37 0.73 30.49
N LYS A 786 24.35 1.27 31.16
CA LYS A 786 22.95 0.84 31.04
C LYS A 786 22.09 1.77 30.17
N THR A 787 22.60 2.96 29.86
CA THR A 787 21.87 3.97 29.10
C THR A 787 22.84 4.62 28.10
N LEU A 788 22.42 4.66 26.83
CA LEU A 788 23.09 5.33 25.72
C LEU A 788 22.12 6.39 25.16
N HIS A 789 22.62 7.47 24.56
CA HIS A 789 21.78 8.57 24.07
C HIS A 789 22.09 8.86 22.60
N ALA A 790 21.08 8.78 21.74
CA ALA A 790 21.19 9.03 20.31
C ALA A 790 19.97 9.79 19.79
N THR A 791 20.02 10.20 18.52
CA THR A 791 18.91 10.88 17.84
C THR A 791 18.27 9.95 16.81
N ALA A 792 16.96 10.05 16.62
CA ALA A 792 16.24 9.27 15.63
C ALA A 792 16.84 9.46 14.22
N GLY A 793 16.93 8.38 13.46
CA GLY A 793 17.53 8.37 12.11
C GLY A 793 19.06 8.34 12.06
N GLN A 794 19.78 8.49 13.18
CA GLN A 794 21.24 8.39 13.19
C GLN A 794 21.74 6.96 12.97
N THR A 795 22.90 6.85 12.32
CA THR A 795 23.69 5.61 12.28
C THR A 795 24.51 5.48 13.55
N VAL A 796 24.37 4.38 14.27
CA VAL A 796 25.02 4.13 15.57
C VAL A 796 25.98 2.96 15.45
N GLU A 797 27.21 3.12 15.95
CA GLU A 797 28.13 2.00 16.24
C GLU A 797 28.14 1.72 17.74
N ILE A 798 27.97 0.46 18.12
CA ILE A 798 28.20 -0.01 19.49
C ILE A 798 29.39 -0.97 19.46
N VAL A 799 30.49 -0.57 20.10
CA VAL A 799 31.68 -1.40 20.31
C VAL A 799 31.56 -2.05 21.68
N LEU A 800 31.55 -3.39 21.70
CA LEU A 800 31.54 -4.18 22.93
C LEU A 800 32.92 -4.80 23.16
N ASN A 801 33.56 -4.45 24.27
CA ASN A 801 34.77 -5.11 24.75
C ASN A 801 34.39 -6.19 25.76
N ASN A 802 34.60 -7.47 25.43
CA ASN A 802 34.35 -8.54 26.39
C ASN A 802 35.54 -8.69 27.35
N LYS A 803 35.44 -8.10 28.55
CA LYS A 803 36.42 -8.19 29.64
C LYS A 803 36.09 -9.29 30.67
N ASP A 804 34.98 -9.98 30.47
CA ASP A 804 34.51 -11.06 31.35
C ASP A 804 35.16 -12.39 30.96
N GLN A 805 35.03 -13.39 31.84
CA GLN A 805 35.55 -14.75 31.62
C GLN A 805 34.58 -15.66 30.85
N MET A 806 33.40 -15.14 30.49
CA MET A 806 32.38 -15.83 29.71
C MET A 806 32.16 -15.13 28.37
N SER A 807 31.61 -15.84 27.39
CA SER A 807 31.25 -15.23 26.10
C SER A 807 30.01 -14.36 26.24
N HIS A 808 29.99 -13.24 25.51
CA HIS A 808 28.86 -12.30 25.49
C HIS A 808 28.68 -11.70 24.10
N ASN A 809 27.46 -11.29 23.80
CA ASN A 809 27.14 -10.47 22.64
C ASN A 809 26.27 -9.28 23.08
N LEU A 810 25.93 -8.43 22.11
CA LEU A 810 24.97 -7.35 22.29
C LEU A 810 24.02 -7.33 21.10
N VAL A 811 22.73 -7.39 21.39
CA VAL A 811 21.65 -7.33 20.40
C VAL A 811 20.76 -6.15 20.73
N VAL A 812 20.62 -5.22 19.79
CA VAL A 812 19.70 -4.08 19.89
C VAL A 812 18.35 -4.49 19.31
N ILE A 813 17.27 -4.22 20.03
CA ILE A 813 15.92 -4.64 19.67
C ILE A 813 14.92 -3.48 19.66
N GLN A 814 13.78 -3.69 19.02
CA GLN A 814 12.69 -2.71 18.94
C GLN A 814 12.10 -2.38 20.33
N PRO A 815 11.55 -1.18 20.54
CA PRO A 815 10.90 -0.80 21.80
C PRO A 815 9.76 -1.75 22.18
N GLY A 816 9.62 -2.03 23.48
CA GLY A 816 8.56 -2.90 24.01
C GLY A 816 8.71 -4.40 23.71
N SER A 817 9.80 -4.83 23.07
CA SER A 817 9.97 -6.22 22.63
C SER A 817 10.73 -7.14 23.61
N VAL A 818 11.34 -6.61 24.68
CA VAL A 818 12.29 -7.33 25.57
C VAL A 818 11.75 -8.69 26.03
N GLU A 819 10.58 -8.74 26.65
CA GLU A 819 10.02 -9.97 27.20
C GLU A 819 9.74 -11.02 26.11
N THR A 820 9.22 -10.55 24.97
CA THR A 820 8.85 -11.41 23.86
C THR A 820 10.08 -11.95 23.14
N PHE A 821 11.06 -11.09 22.87
CA PHE A 821 12.35 -11.47 22.28
C PHE A 821 13.15 -12.36 23.23
N GLY A 822 13.18 -12.04 24.53
CA GLY A 822 13.84 -12.84 25.56
C GLY A 822 13.28 -14.25 25.66
N ALA A 823 11.96 -14.41 25.60
CA ALA A 823 11.33 -15.73 25.53
C ALA A 823 11.73 -16.52 24.26
N MET A 824 11.92 -15.83 23.11
CA MET A 824 12.47 -16.48 21.91
C MET A 824 13.91 -16.94 22.12
N VAL A 825 14.76 -16.11 22.73
CA VAL A 825 16.15 -16.45 23.06
C VAL A 825 16.22 -17.70 23.94
N ASP A 826 15.35 -17.81 24.95
CA ASP A 826 15.29 -19.01 25.80
C ASP A 826 14.86 -20.25 25.02
N GLY A 827 13.88 -20.12 24.12
CA GLY A 827 13.43 -21.21 23.25
C GLY A 827 14.51 -21.64 22.26
N PHE A 828 15.31 -20.68 21.79
CA PHE A 828 16.40 -20.87 20.84
C PHE A 828 17.51 -21.77 21.38
N LEU A 829 17.64 -21.92 22.70
CA LEU A 829 18.56 -22.90 23.32
C LEU A 829 18.29 -24.35 22.91
N LYS A 830 17.07 -24.64 22.44
CA LYS A 830 16.70 -25.97 21.93
C LYS A 830 17.06 -26.17 20.46
N ASN A 831 17.46 -25.10 19.75
CA ASN A 831 17.85 -25.17 18.35
C ASN A 831 19.31 -25.67 18.25
N PRO A 832 19.56 -26.82 17.58
CA PRO A 832 20.92 -27.37 17.44
C PRO A 832 21.89 -26.45 16.68
N GLU A 833 21.38 -25.47 15.92
CA GLU A 833 22.18 -24.51 15.16
C GLU A 833 22.40 -23.17 15.92
N ALA A 834 21.87 -23.02 17.14
CA ALA A 834 21.90 -21.76 17.88
C ALA A 834 23.31 -21.19 18.09
N GLU A 835 24.28 -22.07 18.34
CA GLU A 835 25.68 -21.69 18.51
C GLU A 835 26.27 -21.07 17.23
N LYS A 836 25.95 -21.64 16.05
CA LYS A 836 26.41 -21.12 14.76
C LYS A 836 25.78 -19.76 14.42
N MET A 837 24.58 -19.52 14.94
CA MET A 837 23.86 -18.25 14.78
C MET A 837 24.23 -17.22 15.86
N GLY A 838 25.25 -17.49 16.69
CA GLY A 838 25.67 -16.59 17.75
C GLY A 838 24.59 -16.32 18.80
N TYR A 839 23.61 -17.23 18.94
CA TYR A 839 22.44 -17.08 19.80
C TYR A 839 21.57 -15.84 19.47
N VAL A 840 21.53 -15.39 18.22
CA VAL A 840 20.66 -14.30 17.77
C VAL A 840 19.56 -14.86 16.86
N PRO A 841 18.28 -14.89 17.30
CA PRO A 841 17.17 -15.29 16.45
C PRO A 841 17.02 -14.35 15.25
N LYS A 842 16.57 -14.86 14.10
CA LYS A 842 16.20 -14.05 12.91
C LYS A 842 14.87 -13.31 13.13
N SER A 843 14.74 -12.59 14.25
CA SER A 843 13.53 -11.89 14.65
C SER A 843 13.50 -10.49 14.04
N ARG A 844 12.32 -10.06 13.57
CA ARG A 844 12.08 -8.70 13.09
C ARG A 844 12.20 -7.62 14.16
N TYR A 845 12.34 -8.00 15.44
CA TYR A 845 12.66 -7.07 16.52
C TYR A 845 14.14 -6.69 16.54
N VAL A 846 15.04 -7.47 15.94
CA VAL A 846 16.48 -7.18 15.93
C VAL A 846 16.77 -6.02 15.00
N LEU A 847 17.38 -4.97 15.53
CA LEU A 847 17.87 -3.82 14.77
C LEU A 847 19.36 -3.94 14.42
N GLY A 848 20.10 -4.70 15.23
CA GLY A 848 21.50 -5.02 14.99
C GLY A 848 22.05 -5.91 16.10
N ALA A 849 23.03 -6.74 15.77
CA ALA A 849 23.73 -7.59 16.74
C ALA A 849 25.25 -7.61 16.50
N THR A 850 26.02 -7.77 17.57
CA THR A 850 27.42 -8.19 17.46
C THR A 850 27.49 -9.70 17.27
N ASP A 851 28.63 -10.19 16.75
CA ASP A 851 28.99 -11.60 16.90
C ASP A 851 29.08 -12.01 18.39
N MET A 852 29.10 -13.32 18.64
CA MET A 852 29.38 -13.87 19.96
C MET A 852 30.87 -13.68 20.30
N LEU A 853 31.18 -12.85 21.28
CA LEU A 853 32.55 -12.47 21.63
C LEU A 853 33.07 -13.35 22.77
N THR A 854 34.15 -14.08 22.53
CA THR A 854 34.85 -14.85 23.57
C THR A 854 35.63 -13.93 24.52
N PRO A 855 36.10 -14.41 25.68
CA PRO A 855 36.85 -13.60 26.65
C PRO A 855 38.04 -12.87 26.02
N GLY A 856 38.13 -11.56 26.25
CA GLY A 856 39.20 -10.69 25.71
C GLY A 856 38.98 -10.22 24.28
N VAL A 857 37.93 -10.66 23.59
CA VAL A 857 37.60 -10.24 22.22
C VAL A 857 36.76 -8.97 22.23
N THR A 858 37.02 -8.10 21.25
CA THR A 858 36.23 -6.88 20.99
C THR A 858 35.49 -7.05 19.67
N GLY A 859 34.20 -6.71 19.67
CA GLY A 859 33.36 -6.68 18.48
C GLY A 859 32.53 -5.41 18.43
N SER A 860 31.87 -5.18 17.30
CA SER A 860 31.00 -4.02 17.12
C SER A 860 29.82 -4.31 16.22
N VAL A 861 28.72 -3.61 16.44
CA VAL A 861 27.55 -3.58 15.55
C VAL A 861 27.33 -2.16 15.07
N ILE A 862 27.01 -1.99 13.79
CA ILE A 862 26.62 -0.69 13.22
C ILE A 862 25.26 -0.83 12.56
N PHE A 863 24.33 0.06 12.88
CA PHE A 863 22.96 0.04 12.37
C PHE A 863 22.37 1.44 12.37
N LYS A 864 21.34 1.68 11.53
CA LYS A 864 20.59 2.94 11.53
C LYS A 864 19.46 2.85 12.53
N LEU A 865 19.36 3.82 13.44
CA LEU A 865 18.20 3.95 14.31
C LEU A 865 16.96 4.32 13.48
N PRO A 866 15.77 3.81 13.83
CA PRO A 866 14.55 4.26 13.20
C PRO A 866 14.36 5.77 13.37
N ASP A 867 13.61 6.39 12.45
CA ASP A 867 13.29 7.81 12.50
C ASP A 867 12.26 8.15 13.59
N THR A 868 11.88 7.17 14.42
CA THR A 868 10.95 7.32 15.54
C THR A 868 11.72 7.39 16.87
N PRO A 869 11.54 8.47 17.65
CA PRO A 869 12.03 8.54 19.03
C PRO A 869 11.47 7.42 19.90
N GLY A 870 12.22 7.04 20.93
CA GLY A 870 11.80 6.04 21.90
C GLY A 870 12.96 5.37 22.62
N ILE A 871 12.63 4.36 23.41
CA ILE A 871 13.60 3.60 24.21
C ILE A 871 13.85 2.25 23.54
N TYR A 872 15.06 2.08 23.00
CA TYR A 872 15.48 0.89 22.27
C TYR A 872 16.37 0.01 23.15
N PRO A 873 15.88 -1.16 23.60
CA PRO A 873 16.66 -2.03 24.47
C PRO A 873 17.86 -2.63 23.73
N TYR A 874 18.94 -2.89 24.46
CA TYR A 874 19.99 -3.80 24.04
C TYR A 874 20.24 -4.86 25.11
N VAL A 875 20.40 -6.11 24.69
CA VAL A 875 20.48 -7.28 25.58
C VAL A 875 21.64 -8.19 25.19
N CYS A 876 22.18 -8.93 26.15
CA CYS A 876 23.03 -10.09 25.86
C CYS A 876 22.14 -11.32 25.67
N THR A 877 22.27 -12.01 24.53
CA THR A 877 21.50 -13.22 24.22
C THR A 877 22.27 -14.51 24.47
N PHE A 878 23.46 -14.43 25.08
CA PHE A 878 24.11 -15.61 25.63
C PHE A 878 23.14 -16.33 26.60
N PRO A 879 23.07 -17.67 26.57
CA PRO A 879 22.07 -18.44 27.32
C PRO A 879 21.82 -17.94 28.76
N GLY A 880 20.60 -17.49 29.03
CA GLY A 880 20.15 -17.03 30.36
C GLY A 880 20.54 -15.59 30.74
N HIS A 881 21.29 -14.84 29.93
CA HIS A 881 21.81 -13.52 30.31
C HIS A 881 20.83 -12.36 30.13
N TRP A 882 19.92 -12.40 29.14
CA TRP A 882 19.11 -11.25 28.72
C TRP A 882 18.28 -10.60 29.85
N ARG A 883 17.87 -11.37 30.86
CA ARG A 883 17.09 -10.89 32.01
C ARG A 883 17.87 -9.90 32.89
N MET A 884 19.18 -10.12 33.02
CA MET A 884 20.05 -9.38 33.93
C MET A 884 21.01 -8.44 33.18
N MET A 885 21.43 -8.85 31.98
CA MET A 885 22.43 -8.16 31.18
C MET A 885 21.77 -7.41 30.03
N GLN A 886 21.23 -6.24 30.36
CA GLN A 886 20.52 -5.37 29.43
C GLN A 886 20.76 -3.89 29.73
N GLY A 887 20.52 -3.05 28.73
CA GLY A 887 20.47 -1.60 28.83
C GLY A 887 19.57 -1.01 27.74
N VAL A 888 19.57 0.30 27.59
CA VAL A 888 18.71 1.01 26.64
C VAL A 888 19.46 2.11 25.89
N ILE A 889 19.09 2.31 24.63
CA ILE A 889 19.38 3.51 23.85
C ILE A 889 18.16 4.41 23.95
N VAL A 890 18.29 5.55 24.60
CA VAL A 890 17.29 6.61 24.60
C VAL A 890 17.48 7.39 23.31
N VAL A 891 16.56 7.17 22.37
CA VAL A 891 16.55 7.80 21.06
C VAL A 891 15.61 8.97 21.12
N THR A 892 16.16 10.17 21.02
CA THR A 892 15.39 11.40 21.11
C THR A 892 15.01 11.92 19.73
N ALA A 893 13.97 12.75 19.68
CA ALA A 893 13.61 13.51 18.49
C ALA A 893 14.79 14.36 18.01
N PRO A 894 14.99 14.50 16.68
CA PRO A 894 15.85 15.55 16.14
C PRO A 894 15.48 16.89 16.79
N GLY A 895 16.44 17.55 17.45
CA GLY A 895 16.20 18.81 18.18
C GLY A 895 16.04 18.70 19.71
N SER A 896 15.96 17.49 20.29
CA SER A 896 16.13 17.34 21.74
C SER A 896 17.57 17.65 22.16
N TYR A 897 17.74 18.28 23.33
CA TYR A 897 19.05 18.67 23.84
C TYR A 897 19.21 18.26 25.30
N ILE A 898 20.28 17.55 25.63
CA ILE A 898 20.61 17.20 27.02
C ILE A 898 21.85 18.00 27.42
N SER A 899 21.71 18.82 28.46
CA SER A 899 22.85 19.60 28.96
C SER A 899 23.86 18.72 29.67
N GLU A 900 25.15 19.03 29.49
CA GLU A 900 26.24 18.41 30.24
C GLU A 900 26.24 18.88 31.71
N ASP A 901 25.60 20.02 32.00
CA ASP A 901 25.37 20.49 33.36
C ASP A 901 24.18 19.75 33.98
N LYS A 902 24.45 19.01 35.05
CA LYS A 902 23.42 18.23 35.77
C LYS A 902 22.40 19.10 36.50
N GLU A 903 22.75 20.36 36.75
CA GLU A 903 21.90 21.36 37.41
C GLU A 903 21.15 22.24 36.39
N ALA A 904 21.30 21.98 35.09
CA ALA A 904 20.55 22.68 34.04
C ALA A 904 19.03 22.48 34.22
N LEU A 905 18.27 23.53 33.89
CA LEU A 905 16.81 23.48 33.90
C LEU A 905 16.30 22.36 32.99
N LYS A 906 15.42 21.50 33.51
CA LYS A 906 14.87 20.35 32.78
C LYS A 906 13.48 20.67 32.27
N ILE A 907 13.40 20.84 30.95
CA ILE A 907 12.18 21.12 30.22
C ILE A 907 11.75 19.85 29.50
N SER A 908 10.56 19.35 29.83
CA SER A 908 9.92 18.30 29.05
C SER A 908 8.82 18.93 28.21
N ALA A 909 8.75 18.59 26.94
CA ALA A 909 7.73 19.03 26.02
C ALA A 909 6.94 17.84 25.49
N MET A 910 5.61 17.99 25.48
CA MET A 910 4.73 17.02 24.86
C MET A 910 3.95 17.65 23.72
N GLY A 911 4.13 17.08 22.54
CA GLY A 911 3.28 17.31 21.39
C GLY A 911 2.39 16.11 21.09
N GLY A 912 1.76 16.13 19.93
CA GLY A 912 1.12 14.97 19.33
C GLY A 912 -0.38 15.08 19.15
N GLY A 913 -0.83 14.43 18.07
CA GLY A 913 -2.19 14.40 17.56
C GLY A 913 -2.21 14.57 16.05
N GLY A 914 -3.38 14.88 15.46
CA GLY A 914 -3.55 14.89 14.00
C GLY A 914 -3.53 16.25 13.32
N SER A 915 -3.44 17.35 14.07
CA SER A 915 -3.69 18.70 13.53
C SER A 915 -2.46 19.47 13.07
N HIS A 916 -1.25 19.08 13.51
CA HIS A 916 0.00 19.79 13.19
C HIS A 916 1.17 18.81 13.03
N ASP A 917 2.27 19.27 12.43
CA ASP A 917 3.57 18.62 12.56
C ASP A 917 4.21 19.04 13.89
N PHE A 918 3.75 18.40 14.97
CA PHE A 918 4.14 18.76 16.33
C PHE A 918 5.64 18.62 16.57
N LEU A 919 6.26 17.60 15.99
CA LEU A 919 7.69 17.38 16.07
C LEU A 919 8.44 18.55 15.45
N LYS A 920 8.09 18.97 14.23
CA LYS A 920 8.75 20.10 13.57
C LYS A 920 8.59 21.40 14.35
N PHE A 921 7.38 21.69 14.83
CA PHE A 921 7.06 23.00 15.40
C PHE A 921 7.43 23.10 16.88
N PHE A 922 6.94 22.19 17.71
CA PHE A 922 7.14 22.24 19.17
C PHE A 922 8.35 21.43 19.63
N GLY A 923 8.73 20.40 18.88
CA GLY A 923 9.91 19.57 19.19
C GLY A 923 11.21 20.19 18.70
N VAL A 924 11.27 20.63 17.45
CA VAL A 924 12.50 21.13 16.82
C VAL A 924 12.61 22.64 16.95
N ALA A 925 11.66 23.41 16.37
CA ALA A 925 11.78 24.87 16.33
C ALA A 925 11.73 25.50 17.73
N ASP A 926 10.76 25.10 18.56
CA ASP A 926 10.69 25.56 19.95
C ASP A 926 11.79 24.95 20.81
N GLY A 927 12.18 23.69 20.56
CA GLY A 927 13.27 23.02 21.28
C GLY A 927 14.63 23.71 21.10
N GLU A 928 14.94 24.20 19.90
CA GLU A 928 16.15 24.99 19.63
C GLU A 928 16.17 26.29 20.46
N ILE A 929 15.01 26.94 20.60
CA ILE A 929 14.87 28.17 21.38
C ILE A 929 15.01 27.88 22.88
N LEU A 930 14.37 26.81 23.35
CA LEU A 930 14.26 26.48 24.77
C LEU A 930 15.51 25.81 25.34
N SER A 931 16.27 25.09 24.52
CA SER A 931 17.58 24.56 24.90
C SER A 931 18.62 25.68 25.12
N GLU A 932 18.42 26.85 24.50
CA GLU A 932 19.27 28.04 24.63
C GLU A 932 20.76 27.75 24.37
N GLY A 933 21.06 27.08 23.25
CA GLY A 933 22.44 26.71 22.90
C GLY A 933 23.08 25.72 23.88
N GLY A 934 22.24 25.06 24.67
CA GLY A 934 22.61 23.98 25.56
C GLY A 934 22.67 24.26 27.04
N LYS A 935 22.21 25.45 27.43
CA LYS A 935 22.06 25.86 28.81
C LYS A 935 20.95 25.07 29.54
N ASN A 936 19.90 24.66 28.82
CA ASN A 936 18.80 23.89 29.40
C ASN A 936 18.77 22.48 28.80
N THR A 937 18.29 21.51 29.58
CA THR A 937 17.89 20.21 29.04
C THR A 937 16.47 20.35 28.50
N PHE A 938 16.27 20.02 27.22
CA PHE A 938 14.98 19.99 26.55
C PHE A 938 14.73 18.60 25.95
N ILE A 939 13.66 17.94 26.39
CA ILE A 939 13.26 16.62 25.91
C ILE A 939 11.84 16.70 25.34
N TYR A 940 11.68 16.33 24.07
CA TYR A 940 10.38 16.28 23.39
C TYR A 940 9.88 14.85 23.24
N THR A 941 8.59 14.62 23.49
CA THR A 941 7.92 13.32 23.23
C THR A 941 6.47 13.52 22.76
N GLU A 942 5.94 12.56 22.01
CA GLU A 942 4.50 12.45 21.68
C GLU A 942 3.84 11.22 22.34
N ASN A 943 4.59 10.54 23.21
CA ASN A 943 4.17 9.36 23.94
C ASN A 943 3.86 9.74 25.39
N SER A 944 2.58 9.64 25.76
CA SER A 944 2.12 9.96 27.11
C SER A 944 2.82 9.14 28.20
N MET A 945 3.09 7.85 27.95
CA MET A 945 3.75 7.00 28.95
C MET A 945 5.20 7.39 29.14
N GLU A 946 5.89 7.74 28.06
CA GLU A 946 7.26 8.27 28.13
C GLU A 946 7.29 9.59 28.88
N LEU A 947 6.37 10.52 28.59
CA LEU A 947 6.23 11.76 29.36
C LEU A 947 6.10 11.43 30.85
N GLY A 948 5.22 10.48 31.21
CA GLY A 948 5.06 10.01 32.59
C GLY A 948 6.36 9.59 33.28
N THR A 949 7.34 9.05 32.54
CA THR A 949 8.67 8.70 33.07
C THR A 949 9.62 9.89 33.20
N LEU A 950 9.42 10.95 32.41
CA LEU A 950 10.19 12.20 32.47
C LEU A 950 9.69 13.14 33.56
N LEU A 951 8.38 13.09 33.86
CA LEU A 951 7.76 13.99 34.83
C LEU A 951 8.43 14.00 36.21
N PRO A 952 8.96 12.92 36.80
CA PRO A 952 9.61 12.98 38.12
C PRO A 952 10.82 13.93 38.20
N THR A 953 11.50 14.19 37.07
CA THR A 953 12.70 15.04 37.01
C THR A 953 12.49 16.34 36.24
N THR A 954 11.26 16.61 35.78
CA THR A 954 10.93 17.79 34.98
C THR A 954 10.71 19.01 35.88
N ASP A 955 11.33 20.14 35.56
CA ASP A 955 11.13 21.42 36.25
C ASP A 955 10.00 22.23 35.58
N VAL A 956 10.01 22.25 34.24
CA VAL A 956 9.03 22.94 33.41
C VAL A 956 8.44 21.99 32.37
N LEU A 957 7.11 21.89 32.33
CA LEU A 957 6.40 21.10 31.33
C LEU A 957 5.76 22.01 30.28
N LEU A 958 6.13 21.82 29.02
CA LEU A 958 5.47 22.41 27.86
C LEU A 958 4.45 21.42 27.28
N LEU A 959 3.17 21.77 27.31
CA LEU A 959 2.11 21.00 26.65
C LEU A 959 1.66 21.72 25.39
N SER A 960 1.72 21.01 24.26
CA SER A 960 1.19 21.42 22.97
C SER A 960 0.67 20.19 22.21
N ASN A 961 -0.27 19.47 22.81
CA ASN A 961 -0.91 18.26 22.27
C ASN A 961 -2.45 18.37 22.32
N ASN A 962 -3.12 17.71 21.38
CA ASN A 962 -4.55 17.38 21.46
C ASN A 962 -4.81 15.86 21.55
N LYS A 963 -3.77 15.04 21.38
CA LYS A 963 -3.82 13.61 21.70
C LYS A 963 -4.08 13.38 23.20
N PRO A 964 -4.92 12.40 23.59
CA PRO A 964 -5.17 12.09 25.00
C PRO A 964 -3.91 11.67 25.78
N LEU A 965 -3.81 12.13 27.03
CA LEU A 965 -2.83 11.66 28.00
C LEU A 965 -3.37 10.44 28.76
N ASP A 966 -2.50 9.51 29.15
CA ASP A 966 -2.85 8.38 30.02
C ASP A 966 -3.10 8.84 31.47
N LYS A 967 -3.87 8.03 32.21
CA LYS A 967 -4.34 8.39 33.56
C LYS A 967 -3.21 8.63 34.57
N ASN A 968 -2.11 7.88 34.50
CA ASN A 968 -1.00 8.02 35.45
C ASN A 968 -0.23 9.32 35.20
N THR A 969 -0.01 9.64 33.93
CA THR A 969 0.62 10.90 33.52
C THR A 969 -0.24 12.10 33.92
N ARG A 970 -1.55 12.08 33.66
CA ARG A 970 -2.49 13.14 34.10
C ARG A 970 -2.42 13.38 35.61
N ASN A 971 -2.51 12.31 36.40
CA ASN A 971 -2.43 12.37 37.86
C ASN A 971 -1.09 12.97 38.33
N THR A 972 0.01 12.59 37.69
CA THR A 972 1.35 13.08 38.03
C THR A 972 1.49 14.57 37.76
N ILE A 973 0.98 15.05 36.61
CA ILE A 973 0.96 16.48 36.27
C ILE A 973 0.22 17.27 37.35
N ILE A 974 -1.03 16.92 37.64
CA ILE A 974 -1.84 17.63 38.65
C ILE A 974 -1.17 17.60 40.02
N ASN A 975 -0.68 16.45 40.45
CA ASN A 975 -0.10 16.32 41.79
C ASN A 975 1.15 17.19 41.96
N ARG A 976 2.05 17.21 40.96
CA ARG A 976 3.28 18.03 41.04
C ARG A 976 2.99 19.52 40.92
N VAL A 977 2.07 19.92 40.06
CA VAL A 977 1.65 21.33 39.94
C VAL A 977 0.97 21.82 41.23
N ASN A 978 0.10 21.00 41.83
CA ASN A 978 -0.53 21.30 43.13
C ASN A 978 0.43 21.20 44.33
N ALA A 979 1.56 20.52 44.18
CA ALA A 979 2.64 20.54 45.16
C ALA A 979 3.49 21.81 45.05
N GLY A 980 3.56 22.41 43.85
CA GLY A 980 4.48 23.51 43.52
C GLY A 980 5.85 23.02 43.02
N ASP A 981 5.94 21.75 42.65
CA ASP A 981 7.19 21.10 42.23
C ASP A 981 7.44 21.20 40.72
N MET A 982 6.46 21.70 39.94
CA MET A 982 6.54 21.80 38.49
C MET A 982 5.71 22.96 37.97
N ASN A 983 6.26 23.69 36.99
CA ASN A 983 5.57 24.80 36.32
C ASN A 983 5.15 24.42 34.89
N LEU A 984 4.16 25.13 34.34
CA LEU A 984 3.55 24.78 33.05
C LEU A 984 3.62 25.88 32.01
N LEU A 985 3.88 25.47 30.77
CA LEU A 985 3.63 26.23 29.56
C LEU A 985 2.56 25.49 28.76
N ILE A 986 1.40 26.12 28.51
CA ILE A 986 0.28 25.52 27.79
C ILE A 986 0.09 26.28 26.48
N TYR A 987 0.46 25.63 25.38
CA TYR A 987 0.58 26.26 24.08
C TYR A 987 -0.41 25.68 23.07
N HIS A 988 -0.86 26.56 22.19
CA HIS A 988 -1.69 26.33 21.02
C HIS A 988 -2.80 25.26 21.22
N PRO A 989 -2.73 24.02 20.71
CA PRO A 989 -3.86 23.09 20.76
C PRO A 989 -4.14 22.61 22.19
N SER A 990 -3.18 22.68 23.12
CA SER A 990 -3.42 22.35 24.53
C SER A 990 -4.27 23.40 25.27
N THR A 991 -4.59 24.52 24.61
CA THR A 991 -5.55 25.52 25.09
C THR A 991 -7.00 25.22 24.64
N TRP A 992 -7.24 24.12 23.93
CA TRP A 992 -8.58 23.66 23.57
C TRP A 992 -9.27 22.91 24.72
N TYR A 993 -10.60 22.77 24.65
CA TYR A 993 -11.32 21.78 25.46
C TYR A 993 -11.15 20.36 24.90
N ASN A 994 -9.92 19.83 24.97
CA ASN A 994 -9.56 18.54 24.37
C ASN A 994 -10.16 17.32 25.11
N TRP A 995 -10.38 17.45 26.42
CA TRP A 995 -10.62 16.29 27.29
C TRP A 995 -11.84 16.50 28.19
N GLU A 996 -13.01 16.07 27.72
CA GLU A 996 -14.28 16.15 28.47
C GLU A 996 -14.24 15.35 29.78
N ASP A 997 -13.44 14.28 29.83
CA ASP A 997 -13.24 13.43 31.01
C ASP A 997 -12.25 14.02 32.03
N TRP A 998 -11.63 15.16 31.72
CA TRP A 998 -10.69 15.85 32.60
C TRP A 998 -10.96 17.37 32.70
N PRO A 999 -12.17 17.77 33.16
CA PRO A 999 -12.58 19.18 33.19
C PRO A 999 -11.72 20.05 34.12
N GLU A 1000 -11.05 19.44 35.10
CA GLU A 1000 -10.12 20.14 35.99
C GLU A 1000 -8.94 20.74 35.22
N TYR A 1001 -8.48 20.10 34.14
CA TYR A 1001 -7.38 20.61 33.32
C TYR A 1001 -7.66 22.03 32.78
N ASN A 1002 -8.78 22.22 32.07
CA ASN A 1002 -9.14 23.53 31.53
C ASN A 1002 -9.41 24.54 32.65
N LYS A 1003 -10.07 24.11 33.73
CA LYS A 1003 -10.44 25.02 34.82
C LYS A 1003 -9.26 25.52 35.64
N THR A 1004 -8.32 24.65 36.02
CA THR A 1004 -7.26 24.97 36.99
C THR A 1004 -5.90 25.18 36.35
N LEU A 1005 -5.60 24.51 35.23
CA LEU A 1005 -4.30 24.57 34.57
C LEU A 1005 -4.32 25.53 33.38
N VAL A 1006 -5.39 25.57 32.59
CA VAL A 1006 -5.52 26.49 31.44
C VAL A 1006 -6.21 27.82 31.81
N GLY A 1007 -7.17 27.78 32.73
CA GLY A 1007 -8.04 28.90 33.09
C GLY A 1007 -9.22 29.14 32.14
N GLY A 1008 -9.48 28.21 31.22
CA GLY A 1008 -10.48 28.31 30.15
C GLY A 1008 -10.13 27.39 28.97
N GLY A 1009 -10.64 27.72 27.78
CA GLY A 1009 -10.26 27.04 26.55
C GLY A 1009 -10.98 27.52 25.30
N SER A 1010 -10.64 26.93 24.16
CA SER A 1010 -11.29 27.22 22.87
C SER A 1010 -12.11 26.01 22.36
N ARG A 1011 -13.16 26.30 21.58
CA ARG A 1011 -13.95 25.28 20.84
C ARG A 1011 -13.97 25.52 19.33
N SER A 1012 -13.40 26.63 18.89
CA SER A 1012 -13.30 27.05 17.50
C SER A 1012 -12.21 28.12 17.38
N HIS A 1013 -11.79 28.38 16.15
CA HIS A 1013 -10.88 29.46 15.78
C HIS A 1013 -11.34 30.10 14.46
N GLU A 1014 -10.71 31.19 14.07
CA GLU A 1014 -10.78 31.70 12.69
C GLU A 1014 -9.81 30.93 11.78
N ASP A 1015 -10.04 31.02 10.47
CA ASP A 1015 -9.15 30.43 9.45
C ASP A 1015 -7.71 30.97 9.61
N LEU A 1016 -6.72 30.17 9.20
CA LEU A 1016 -5.31 30.56 9.19
C LEU A 1016 -5.11 31.84 8.36
N GLN A 1017 -4.75 32.94 9.04
CA GLN A 1017 -4.64 34.26 8.42
C GLN A 1017 -3.72 35.17 9.22
N GLU A 1018 -3.35 36.32 8.64
CA GLU A 1018 -2.58 37.32 9.35
C GLU A 1018 -3.49 38.22 10.22
N PHE A 1019 -3.23 38.27 11.53
CA PHE A 1019 -3.93 39.18 12.46
C PHE A 1019 -2.97 39.96 13.36
N GLU A 1020 -3.46 41.06 13.94
CA GLU A 1020 -2.70 41.88 14.90
C GLU A 1020 -2.87 41.35 16.32
N VAL A 1021 -1.75 41.07 16.99
CA VAL A 1021 -1.66 40.83 18.43
C VAL A 1021 -1.28 42.13 19.12
N ARG A 1022 -2.05 42.51 20.14
CA ARG A 1022 -1.83 43.71 20.96
C ARG A 1022 -1.47 43.33 22.38
N VAL A 1023 -0.33 43.81 22.86
CA VAL A 1023 0.11 43.64 24.25
C VAL A 1023 -0.64 44.62 25.14
N VAL A 1024 -1.36 44.10 26.15
CA VAL A 1024 -2.15 44.89 27.10
C VAL A 1024 -1.44 45.12 28.44
N LYS A 1025 -0.39 44.33 28.73
CA LYS A 1025 0.44 44.44 29.95
C LYS A 1025 1.93 44.52 29.60
N PRO A 1026 2.40 45.62 28.98
CA PRO A 1026 3.78 45.73 28.48
C PRO A 1026 4.85 45.68 29.58
N ASP A 1027 4.50 46.07 30.82
CA ASP A 1027 5.43 46.05 31.96
C ASP A 1027 5.58 44.65 32.58
N HIS A 1028 4.77 43.67 32.17
CA HIS A 1028 4.87 42.31 32.68
C HIS A 1028 6.17 41.65 32.17
N PRO A 1029 6.93 40.92 32.99
CA PRO A 1029 8.19 40.28 32.56
C PRO A 1029 8.07 39.41 31.31
N LEU A 1030 6.94 38.71 31.14
CA LEU A 1030 6.63 37.90 29.95
C LEU A 1030 6.62 38.71 28.64
N MET A 1031 6.27 40.00 28.73
CA MET A 1031 6.14 40.90 27.58
C MET A 1031 7.38 41.76 27.36
N LYS A 1032 8.45 41.57 28.16
CA LYS A 1032 9.68 42.32 28.02
C LYS A 1032 10.31 42.09 26.65
N GLY A 1033 10.48 43.15 25.86
CA GLY A 1033 11.04 43.08 24.51
C GLY A 1033 10.05 42.62 23.43
N VAL A 1034 8.80 42.30 23.80
CA VAL A 1034 7.72 42.06 22.85
C VAL A 1034 7.18 43.41 22.37
N PRO A 1035 7.04 43.63 21.05
CA PRO A 1035 6.43 44.86 20.54
C PRO A 1035 5.03 45.08 21.11
N SER A 1036 4.66 46.35 21.37
CA SER A 1036 3.32 46.69 21.88
C SER A 1036 2.18 46.21 20.97
N LYS A 1037 2.47 46.08 19.67
CA LYS A 1037 1.65 45.43 18.65
C LYS A 1037 2.55 44.71 17.66
N PHE A 1038 2.13 43.55 17.17
CA PHE A 1038 2.78 42.84 16.06
C PHE A 1038 1.74 42.08 15.25
N ARG A 1039 2.06 41.78 13.98
CA ARG A 1039 1.21 40.97 13.11
C ARG A 1039 1.83 39.59 12.95
N ILE A 1040 1.01 38.56 12.97
CA ILE A 1040 1.43 37.16 12.87
C ILE A 1040 0.41 36.41 12.01
N VAL A 1041 0.89 35.47 11.20
CA VAL A 1041 0.05 34.52 10.47
C VAL A 1041 -0.14 33.30 11.35
N ASP A 1042 -1.37 33.09 11.82
CA ASP A 1042 -1.72 32.03 12.77
C ASP A 1042 -3.24 31.79 12.73
N GLU A 1043 -3.74 30.89 13.58
CA GLU A 1043 -5.18 30.73 13.84
C GLU A 1043 -5.59 31.50 15.09
N LEU A 1044 -6.51 32.45 14.94
CA LEU A 1044 -7.04 33.17 16.08
C LEU A 1044 -8.09 32.33 16.80
N TYR A 1045 -7.68 31.74 17.93
CA TYR A 1045 -8.55 30.96 18.80
C TYR A 1045 -9.62 31.83 19.45
N ARG A 1046 -10.87 31.36 19.42
CA ARG A 1046 -11.99 31.98 20.15
C ARG A 1046 -11.96 31.50 21.61
N TRP A 1047 -10.91 31.92 22.32
CA TRP A 1047 -10.63 31.46 23.67
C TRP A 1047 -11.60 32.08 24.68
N GLU A 1048 -12.20 31.23 25.52
CA GLU A 1048 -13.17 31.59 26.53
C GLU A 1048 -12.66 31.23 27.92
N LYS A 1049 -12.86 32.14 28.87
CA LYS A 1049 -12.49 31.95 30.26
C LYS A 1049 -13.49 31.03 30.98
N ASP A 1050 -12.99 30.04 31.71
CA ASP A 1050 -13.85 29.17 32.53
C ASP A 1050 -14.44 29.91 33.75
N PRO A 1051 -15.71 29.62 34.13
CA PRO A 1051 -16.32 30.18 35.32
C PRO A 1051 -15.51 29.89 36.60
N GLY A 1052 -15.08 30.95 37.28
CA GLY A 1052 -14.33 30.87 38.54
C GLY A 1052 -12.81 30.72 38.38
N ALA A 1053 -12.27 30.65 37.15
CA ALA A 1053 -10.83 30.71 36.93
C ALA A 1053 -10.30 32.13 37.25
N GLU A 1054 -9.07 32.23 37.76
CA GLU A 1054 -8.36 33.50 37.90
C GLU A 1054 -7.21 33.57 36.90
N ILE A 1055 -7.31 34.48 35.93
CA ILE A 1055 -6.29 34.70 34.90
C ILE A 1055 -5.91 36.17 34.84
N GLU A 1056 -4.71 36.46 34.34
CA GLU A 1056 -4.30 37.79 33.90
C GLU A 1056 -3.90 37.77 32.43
N VAL A 1057 -4.67 38.47 31.61
CA VAL A 1057 -4.46 38.57 30.16
C VAL A 1057 -3.34 39.56 29.87
N LEU A 1058 -2.37 39.14 29.06
CA LEU A 1058 -1.17 39.90 28.73
C LEU A 1058 -1.15 40.38 27.29
N ALA A 1059 -1.75 39.62 26.38
CA ALA A 1059 -1.97 40.00 24.99
C ALA A 1059 -3.34 39.51 24.49
N VAL A 1060 -3.89 40.26 23.53
CA VAL A 1060 -5.19 40.02 22.91
C VAL A 1060 -5.13 40.23 21.40
N SER A 1061 -6.05 39.61 20.67
CA SER A 1061 -6.25 39.82 19.25
C SER A 1061 -7.73 39.96 18.93
N ARG A 1062 -8.04 40.68 17.86
CA ARG A 1062 -9.41 40.93 17.42
C ARG A 1062 -9.76 40.06 16.22
N GLY A 1063 -10.87 39.31 16.29
CA GLY A 1063 -11.41 38.52 15.20
C GLY A 1063 -11.72 39.38 13.98
N LEU A 1064 -11.23 38.99 12.81
CA LEU A 1064 -11.44 39.76 11.57
C LEU A 1064 -12.87 39.58 11.06
N LYS A 1065 -13.49 38.41 11.33
CA LYS A 1065 -14.88 38.13 10.98
C LYS A 1065 -15.83 38.48 12.12
N SER A 1066 -15.49 38.12 13.36
CA SER A 1066 -16.40 38.35 14.51
C SER A 1066 -16.35 39.77 15.06
N GLY A 1067 -15.22 40.47 14.93
CA GLY A 1067 -14.99 41.78 15.57
C GLY A 1067 -14.83 41.71 17.09
N GLU A 1068 -14.86 40.52 17.68
CA GLU A 1068 -14.66 40.28 19.12
C GLU A 1068 -13.16 40.21 19.46
N GLU A 1069 -12.80 40.47 20.72
CA GLU A 1069 -11.42 40.44 21.20
C GLU A 1069 -11.21 39.20 22.07
N TYR A 1070 -10.21 38.38 21.72
CA TYR A 1070 -9.89 37.13 22.42
C TYR A 1070 -8.47 37.21 23.04
N PRO A 1071 -8.26 36.60 24.23
CA PRO A 1071 -6.92 36.44 24.80
C PRO A 1071 -6.02 35.59 23.91
N THR A 1072 -4.78 36.04 23.70
CA THR A 1072 -3.76 35.27 22.99
C THR A 1072 -2.62 34.82 23.89
N VAL A 1073 -2.27 35.61 24.91
CA VAL A 1073 -1.29 35.23 25.94
C VAL A 1073 -1.80 35.66 27.31
N TRP A 1074 -1.76 34.76 28.28
CA TRP A 1074 -2.20 35.01 29.66
C TRP A 1074 -1.40 34.18 30.67
N ILE A 1075 -1.59 34.49 31.94
CA ILE A 1075 -1.14 33.65 33.06
C ILE A 1075 -2.34 33.19 33.88
N VAL A 1076 -2.26 31.98 34.45
CA VAL A 1076 -3.23 31.46 35.41
C VAL A 1076 -2.72 31.72 36.82
N LYS A 1077 -3.55 32.30 37.70
CA LYS A 1077 -3.21 32.58 39.10
C LYS A 1077 -3.34 31.32 39.95
N HIS A 1078 -2.50 30.34 39.70
CA HIS A 1078 -2.43 29.11 40.47
C HIS A 1078 -1.74 29.36 41.82
N PRO A 1079 -2.20 28.78 42.95
CA PRO A 1079 -1.72 29.12 44.29
C PRO A 1079 -0.26 28.74 44.56
N LYS A 1080 0.29 27.78 43.82
CA LYS A 1080 1.61 27.18 44.08
C LYS A 1080 2.51 27.05 42.85
N ALA A 1081 1.99 27.27 41.65
CA ALA A 1081 2.74 27.07 40.41
C ALA A 1081 2.56 28.27 39.49
N LYS A 1082 3.51 28.47 38.59
CA LYS A 1082 3.42 29.46 37.52
C LYS A 1082 2.99 28.77 36.24
N ILE A 1083 1.95 29.30 35.62
CA ILE A 1083 1.37 28.73 34.40
C ILE A 1083 1.16 29.83 33.38
N VAL A 1084 1.69 29.62 32.18
CA VAL A 1084 1.52 30.50 31.02
C VAL A 1084 0.64 29.82 29.98
N GLY A 1085 -0.37 30.53 29.49
CA GLY A 1085 -1.17 30.13 28.34
C GLY A 1085 -0.83 30.98 27.12
N ASN A 1086 -0.69 30.34 25.96
CA ASN A 1086 -0.45 31.01 24.69
C ASN A 1086 -1.19 30.27 23.56
N THR A 1087 -2.07 30.95 22.81
CA THR A 1087 -2.82 30.32 21.71
C THR A 1087 -2.06 30.32 20.39
N LEU A 1088 -0.92 31.01 20.27
CA LEU A 1088 -0.15 31.08 19.04
C LEU A 1088 0.68 29.81 18.82
N GLY A 1089 0.92 29.42 17.57
CA GLY A 1089 1.77 28.28 17.19
C GLY A 1089 1.17 27.30 16.18
N HIS A 1090 0.28 27.72 15.28
CA HIS A 1090 -0.33 26.80 14.31
C HIS A 1090 0.65 26.27 13.24
N ASP A 1091 1.55 27.14 12.76
CA ASP A 1091 2.36 26.90 11.57
C ASP A 1091 3.79 27.45 11.72
N GLU A 1092 4.71 26.95 10.89
CA GLU A 1092 6.14 27.31 10.86
C GLU A 1092 6.38 28.84 10.87
N ARG A 1093 5.53 29.62 10.20
CA ARG A 1093 5.62 31.09 10.18
C ARG A 1093 5.48 31.71 11.58
N ALA A 1094 4.66 31.14 12.45
CA ALA A 1094 4.50 31.60 13.82
C ALA A 1094 5.76 31.31 14.66
N HIS A 1095 6.31 30.10 14.55
CA HIS A 1095 7.54 29.68 15.23
C HIS A 1095 8.77 30.48 14.77
N GLY A 1096 8.81 30.90 13.51
CA GLY A 1096 9.81 31.82 12.97
C GLY A 1096 9.64 33.29 13.40
N HIS A 1097 8.51 33.66 14.01
CA HIS A 1097 8.21 35.06 14.31
C HIS A 1097 8.93 35.54 15.58
N LYS A 1098 9.72 36.63 15.47
CA LYS A 1098 10.55 37.13 16.59
C LYS A 1098 9.78 37.43 17.87
N ALA A 1099 8.56 37.93 17.78
CA ALA A 1099 7.74 38.21 18.96
C ALA A 1099 7.30 36.91 19.66
N TYR A 1100 6.91 35.88 18.89
CA TYR A 1100 6.55 34.56 19.42
C TYR A 1100 7.75 33.93 20.13
N GLN A 1101 8.91 33.89 19.48
CA GLN A 1101 10.15 33.37 20.07
C GLN A 1101 10.56 34.13 21.35
N THR A 1102 10.29 35.44 21.40
CA THR A 1102 10.56 36.27 22.60
C THR A 1102 9.59 35.93 23.73
N ILE A 1103 8.30 35.75 23.43
CA ILE A 1103 7.29 35.30 24.39
C ILE A 1103 7.66 33.92 24.94
N LEU A 1104 8.06 32.99 24.08
CA LEU A 1104 8.46 31.63 24.48
C LEU A 1104 9.66 31.63 25.43
N ARG A 1105 10.75 32.36 25.08
CA ARG A 1105 11.91 32.54 25.96
C ARG A 1105 11.54 33.20 27.28
N ASN A 1106 10.74 34.25 27.24
CA ASN A 1106 10.31 34.94 28.45
C ASN A 1106 9.42 34.05 29.32
N SER A 1107 8.64 33.16 28.71
CA SER A 1107 7.77 32.19 29.40
C SER A 1107 8.59 31.28 30.30
N VAL A 1108 9.61 30.61 29.75
CA VAL A 1108 10.52 29.77 30.56
C VAL A 1108 11.22 30.59 31.65
N ASN A 1109 11.79 31.74 31.31
CA ASN A 1109 12.49 32.60 32.27
C ASN A 1109 11.58 33.13 33.40
N TRP A 1110 10.27 33.25 33.17
CA TRP A 1110 9.33 33.76 34.17
C TRP A 1110 8.83 32.66 35.10
N VAL A 1111 8.63 31.45 34.57
CA VAL A 1111 8.22 30.29 35.37
C VAL A 1111 9.39 29.70 36.17
N GLU A 1112 10.63 29.89 35.74
CA GLU A 1112 11.84 29.47 36.48
C GLU A 1112 12.10 30.35 37.71
N LYS A 1113 11.92 31.67 37.59
CA LYS A 1113 11.97 32.61 38.71
C LYS A 1113 10.79 32.42 39.65
#